data_AF-A0A0S2IBN7-F1
#
_entry.id   AF-A0A0S2IBN7-F1
#
_cell.length_a   1.000
_cell.length_b   1.000
_cell.length_c   1.000
_cell.angle_alpha   90.00
_cell.angle_beta   90.00
_cell.angle_gamma   90.00
#
_symmetry.space_group_name_H-M   'P 1'
#
loop_
_entity.id
_entity.type
_entity.pdbx_description
1 polymer ?
#
loop_
_entity_poly.entity_id
_entity_poly.type
_entity_poly.pdbx_seq_one_letter_code
_entity_poly.pdbx_strand_id
1 'polypeptide(L)'
;MVSKKRKDTENQNLVKKKIPNRKKLLKQKKFLLQKKLTLLKKIKLKKKKFQIEKNFLKKKKLLKKFQISVGSICEFKINALGLKNIGIDDRSKRYPVLIPNAKLGDRVKAKIFQINFNQKNKYAIAKLIEVIEKSKSIDNLINVNPGDILEINIKKVNEKGAGIVELENNYKLIIPNAQLDKTPVNVQITRIKSKYAFGHIINSSNINSSIIPLHSQIKLKFFKKKIKENFQLVQGSKLTIKIPKKVKKYGKYLVLKLKGLLIFLKLNGKVKIGNKIRIKFTKVNSNFALGKILKINPNSLTKKQKIVKYSISQMLKNGVHLGENESKCHAKMKKYIWLENYQKNKKDQPTTINLLKTHRCLNKALNRLTKYAFKGRNFLFIGTKQAAASLIEHASVFTKTSFFVNTRWLGGMLTNWATICESIFKIDKILREKQEIVYTLLKKRRKIKRILIPLLRFRQKTILKKFLAKKNQLLIKQLKSPKFSNFLSEQLENRKQILKLINKLKEDKESLNKLIVEKQLENRLLNYKLMNSNKDDKLNNTEQENDKLINLAMNRRNQIKIILNFLLVKKIDSEANISNKLFIQLIKKKINFIRKDYKKYSKLNKDIIGQKESKLTKEKKTTNPLIKAKRNIKKIFKFLSQKKKFSRVGFNLKNLKKIFLLKKFLKLLPLLKRVAKISQRKLKKIAHICMKKFIDLPLRRSFKKVFSYVYKDFLLGDSKKISSSQTKKWKRLEKYLGGISNMTKISEKAIYKNVAIIIGQKEEMNAVRECKKLGLETFHIVDTNCNPTLADHIIPANDDSKNSIKYILHKFLVRIRLAQKVRKNIDSKKNQALLRQKARLQIKKNQALLRQKARLQIKKNQSNKKSAPLKDSNNKKSVPLKDSNNKLILIRPIKKNQ
;
A
#
# COMPACT_ATOMS: atom_id res chain seq x y z
N MET A 1 73.87 61.74 -58.55
CA MET A 1 73.66 63.09 -57.98
C MET A 1 72.21 63.21 -57.49
N VAL A 2 71.86 63.78 -56.34
CA VAL A 2 72.62 64.20 -55.13
C VAL A 2 71.79 63.83 -53.88
N SER A 3 72.47 63.60 -52.76
CA SER A 3 71.91 63.29 -51.44
C SER A 3 71.21 64.48 -50.76
N LYS A 4 69.85 64.48 -50.68
CA LYS A 4 69.06 65.34 -49.74
C LYS A 4 67.57 64.93 -49.66
N LYS A 5 67.22 63.80 -49.00
CA LYS A 5 65.83 63.44 -48.61
C LYS A 5 65.68 62.27 -47.61
N ARG A 6 66.52 62.21 -46.56
CA ARG A 6 66.47 61.17 -45.49
C ARG A 6 66.82 61.69 -44.08
N LYS A 7 66.27 62.83 -43.63
CA LYS A 7 66.40 63.29 -42.23
C LYS A 7 65.09 63.73 -41.54
N ASP A 8 64.00 63.93 -42.27
CA ASP A 8 62.81 64.63 -41.72
C ASP A 8 61.71 63.72 -41.13
N THR A 9 61.99 62.41 -40.97
CA THR A 9 60.98 61.42 -40.54
C THR A 9 61.10 60.95 -39.08
N GLU A 10 62.21 61.19 -38.38
CA GLU A 10 62.42 60.62 -37.04
C GLU A 10 61.93 61.52 -35.89
N ASN A 11 61.91 62.85 -36.07
CA ASN A 11 61.60 63.82 -35.01
C ASN A 11 60.11 64.01 -34.66
N GLN A 12 59.16 63.33 -35.33
CA GLN A 12 57.75 63.35 -34.91
C GLN A 12 57.42 62.41 -33.73
N ASN A 13 58.40 61.69 -33.17
CA ASN A 13 58.19 60.62 -32.18
C ASN A 13 57.87 61.04 -30.74
N LEU A 14 57.97 62.33 -30.36
CA LEU A 14 57.99 62.72 -28.94
C LEU A 14 56.73 63.40 -28.36
N VAL A 15 55.89 64.09 -29.14
CA VAL A 15 54.82 64.95 -28.59
C VAL A 15 53.44 64.27 -28.51
N LYS A 16 53.13 63.26 -29.34
CA LYS A 16 51.80 62.57 -29.34
C LYS A 16 51.66 61.46 -28.27
N LYS A 17 52.23 61.65 -27.08
CA LYS A 17 51.98 60.83 -25.87
C LYS A 17 50.90 61.49 -25.01
N LYS A 18 49.88 60.71 -24.59
CA LYS A 18 48.56 61.15 -24.06
C LYS A 18 47.68 61.66 -25.25
N ILE A 19 46.39 61.33 -25.39
CA ILE A 19 45.39 60.81 -24.44
C ILE A 19 44.62 59.59 -25.04
N PRO A 20 44.90 58.35 -24.60
CA PRO A 20 44.08 57.17 -24.95
C PRO A 20 42.70 57.13 -24.25
N ASN A 21 41.77 57.96 -24.72
CA ASN A 21 40.32 57.74 -24.65
C ASN A 21 39.75 57.45 -23.24
N ARG A 22 39.61 58.51 -22.42
CA ARG A 22 39.08 58.52 -21.03
C ARG A 22 37.79 57.68 -20.86
N LYS A 23 36.89 57.70 -21.85
CA LYS A 23 35.63 56.91 -21.89
C LYS A 23 35.87 55.38 -21.95
N LYS A 24 36.91 54.92 -22.67
CA LYS A 24 37.28 53.49 -22.79
C LYS A 24 37.86 52.96 -21.47
N LEU A 25 38.73 53.75 -20.82
CA LEU A 25 39.28 53.45 -19.49
C LEU A 25 38.18 53.44 -18.40
N LEU A 26 37.22 54.37 -18.46
CA LEU A 26 36.05 54.41 -17.57
C LEU A 26 35.15 53.17 -17.73
N LYS A 27 34.91 52.69 -18.96
CA LYS A 27 34.18 51.43 -19.20
C LYS A 27 34.91 50.23 -18.58
N GLN A 28 36.23 50.13 -18.76
CA GLN A 28 37.05 49.07 -18.12
C GLN A 28 37.03 49.17 -16.58
N LYS A 29 37.22 50.36 -16.00
CA LYS A 29 37.12 50.59 -14.55
C LYS A 29 35.74 50.21 -14.01
N LYS A 30 34.63 50.63 -14.65
CA LYS A 30 33.27 50.21 -14.26
C LYS A 30 33.09 48.69 -14.31
N PHE A 31 33.56 48.01 -15.37
CA PHE A 31 33.47 46.55 -15.49
C PHE A 31 34.29 45.81 -14.42
N LEU A 32 35.51 46.28 -14.11
CA LEU A 32 36.33 45.78 -13.01
C LEU A 32 35.66 46.00 -11.65
N LEU A 33 35.06 47.17 -11.41
CA LEU A 33 34.30 47.45 -10.19
C LEU A 33 33.11 46.50 -10.05
N GLN A 34 32.37 46.24 -11.14
CA GLN A 34 31.23 45.34 -11.16
C GLN A 34 31.64 43.87 -10.94
N LYS A 35 32.79 43.43 -11.47
CA LYS A 35 33.42 42.15 -11.09
C LYS A 35 33.81 42.12 -9.61
N LYS A 36 34.45 43.17 -9.06
CA LYS A 36 34.85 43.24 -7.64
C LYS A 36 33.63 43.20 -6.70
N LEU A 37 32.57 43.95 -7.02
CA LEU A 37 31.29 43.96 -6.29
C LEU A 37 30.56 42.62 -6.36
N THR A 38 30.52 41.94 -7.51
CA THR A 38 29.89 40.61 -7.62
C THR A 38 30.71 39.53 -6.90
N LEU A 39 32.04 39.65 -6.86
CA LEU A 39 32.91 38.80 -6.03
C LEU A 39 32.65 39.04 -4.53
N LEU A 40 32.58 40.30 -4.09
CA LEU A 40 32.26 40.69 -2.70
C LEU A 40 30.87 40.21 -2.27
N LYS A 41 29.85 40.31 -3.14
CA LYS A 41 28.52 39.73 -2.89
C LYS A 41 28.60 38.20 -2.73
N LYS A 42 29.37 37.49 -3.57
CA LYS A 42 29.63 36.04 -3.42
C LYS A 42 30.37 35.70 -2.11
N ILE A 43 31.31 36.54 -1.66
CA ILE A 43 32.03 36.36 -0.39
C ILE A 43 31.14 36.62 0.82
N LYS A 44 30.34 37.71 0.84
CA LYS A 44 29.34 37.95 1.89
C LYS A 44 28.33 36.80 1.97
N LEU A 45 27.87 36.25 0.83
CA LEU A 45 27.00 35.07 0.78
C LEU A 45 27.68 33.79 1.32
N LYS A 46 28.97 33.56 1.02
CA LYS A 46 29.75 32.45 1.62
C LYS A 46 29.87 32.61 3.15
N LYS A 47 30.27 33.79 3.65
CA LYS A 47 30.35 34.07 5.10
C LYS A 47 28.98 33.87 5.79
N LYS A 48 27.89 34.37 5.21
CA LYS A 48 26.52 34.21 5.76
C LYS A 48 26.08 32.73 5.80
N LYS A 49 26.39 31.93 4.77
CA LYS A 49 26.17 30.46 4.82
C LYS A 49 26.99 29.77 5.91
N PHE A 50 28.28 30.10 6.02
CA PHE A 50 29.17 29.48 7.02
C PHE A 50 28.72 29.80 8.46
N GLN A 51 28.25 31.02 8.71
CA GLN A 51 27.68 31.41 10.01
C GLN A 51 26.42 30.61 10.35
N ILE A 52 25.53 30.40 9.36
CA ILE A 52 24.34 29.55 9.49
C ILE A 52 24.74 28.10 9.81
N GLU A 53 25.73 27.53 9.12
CA GLU A 53 26.22 26.17 9.40
C GLU A 53 26.88 26.05 10.78
N LYS A 54 27.68 27.04 11.21
CA LYS A 54 28.31 27.09 12.54
C LYS A 54 27.26 27.15 13.66
N ASN A 55 26.20 27.94 13.47
CA ASN A 55 25.04 28.00 14.37
C ASN A 55 24.22 26.71 14.35
N PHE A 56 24.01 26.09 13.18
CA PHE A 56 23.35 24.80 13.06
C PHE A 56 24.16 23.69 13.77
N LEU A 57 25.50 23.74 13.71
CA LEU A 57 26.37 22.85 14.48
C LEU A 57 26.30 23.10 15.99
N LYS A 58 26.31 24.34 16.49
CA LYS A 58 26.08 24.64 17.92
C LYS A 58 24.73 24.07 18.39
N LYS A 59 23.64 24.36 17.67
CA LYS A 59 22.28 23.85 17.98
C LYS A 59 22.21 22.32 17.92
N LYS A 60 22.95 21.67 17.01
CA LYS A 60 23.05 20.21 16.84
C LYS A 60 24.00 19.51 17.82
N LYS A 61 24.96 20.22 18.43
CA LYS A 61 25.72 19.74 19.61
C LYS A 61 24.81 19.73 20.85
N LEU A 62 24.07 20.82 21.10
CA LEU A 62 23.08 20.89 22.20
C LEU A 62 21.99 19.80 22.09
N LEU A 63 21.37 19.64 20.91
CA LEU A 63 20.32 18.64 20.64
C LEU A 63 20.78 17.16 20.71
N LYS A 64 22.05 16.90 21.03
CA LYS A 64 22.59 15.55 21.27
C LYS A 64 22.68 15.18 22.76
N LYS A 65 22.77 16.12 23.70
CA LYS A 65 23.08 15.80 25.11
C LYS A 65 21.94 15.07 25.84
N PHE A 66 20.68 15.25 25.44
CA PHE A 66 19.53 14.49 25.96
C PHE A 66 18.63 13.96 24.84
N GLN A 67 18.63 12.63 24.64
CA GLN A 67 17.67 11.93 23.78
C GLN A 67 17.02 10.78 24.56
N ILE A 68 15.99 11.13 25.32
CA ILE A 68 15.10 10.20 26.04
C ILE A 68 14.49 9.18 25.06
N SER A 69 14.42 7.91 25.48
CA SER A 69 13.93 6.79 24.67
C SER A 69 13.03 5.85 25.48
N VAL A 70 12.13 5.12 24.81
CA VAL A 70 11.26 4.15 25.51
C VAL A 70 12.11 3.01 26.06
N GLY A 71 12.02 2.78 27.36
CA GLY A 71 12.80 1.79 28.10
C GLY A 71 14.05 2.32 28.80
N SER A 72 14.50 3.55 28.51
CA SER A 72 15.59 4.16 29.29
C SER A 72 15.11 4.54 30.70
N ILE A 73 15.98 4.33 31.68
CA ILE A 73 15.84 4.87 33.03
C ILE A 73 16.55 6.22 33.02
N CYS A 74 15.90 7.24 33.58
CA CYS A 74 16.48 8.58 33.73
C CYS A 74 16.08 9.16 35.09
N GLU A 75 16.88 10.11 35.53
CA GLU A 75 16.67 10.88 36.75
C GLU A 75 15.90 12.15 36.41
N PHE A 76 14.90 12.47 37.23
CA PHE A 76 14.00 13.61 37.07
C PHE A 76 13.84 14.29 38.43
N LYS A 77 13.74 15.62 38.45
CA LYS A 77 13.27 16.35 39.63
C LYS A 77 11.82 16.75 39.39
N ILE A 78 10.93 16.44 40.32
CA ILE A 78 9.52 16.81 40.21
C ILE A 78 9.38 18.31 40.47
N ASN A 79 8.99 19.06 39.44
CA ASN A 79 8.92 20.52 39.46
C ASN A 79 7.47 21.05 39.51
N ALA A 80 6.48 20.16 39.32
CA ALA A 80 5.06 20.44 39.52
C ALA A 80 4.32 19.15 39.91
N LEU A 81 3.23 19.29 40.66
CA LEU A 81 2.25 18.23 40.92
C LEU A 81 0.98 18.52 40.11
N GLY A 82 0.37 17.50 39.52
CA GLY A 82 -0.89 17.65 38.78
C GLY A 82 -1.96 16.66 39.24
N LEU A 83 -3.20 16.86 38.75
CA LEU A 83 -4.40 16.08 39.06
C LEU A 83 -4.13 14.58 39.35
N LYS A 84 -4.68 14.08 40.46
CA LYS A 84 -4.43 12.73 41.01
C LYS A 84 -2.98 12.49 41.44
N ASN A 85 -2.33 13.52 42.00
CA ASN A 85 -0.99 13.52 42.58
C ASN A 85 0.06 12.88 41.67
N ILE A 86 0.03 13.27 40.39
CA ILE A 86 1.02 12.87 39.38
C ILE A 86 2.14 13.90 39.36
N GLY A 87 3.35 13.47 39.71
CA GLY A 87 4.55 14.30 39.60
C GLY A 87 4.90 14.59 38.14
N ILE A 88 5.26 15.84 37.86
CA ILE A 88 5.62 16.32 36.52
C ILE A 88 7.02 16.94 36.55
N ASP A 89 7.88 16.50 35.63
CA ASP A 89 9.06 17.28 35.24
C ASP A 89 8.80 17.99 33.91
N ASP A 90 8.67 19.33 33.97
CA ASP A 90 8.60 20.23 32.82
C ASP A 90 10.00 20.62 32.29
N ARG A 91 11.10 20.41 33.05
CA ARG A 91 12.46 20.86 32.68
C ARG A 91 13.10 20.02 31.58
N SER A 92 12.57 18.84 31.27
CA SER A 92 13.00 18.00 30.15
C SER A 92 12.65 18.67 28.80
N LYS A 93 13.57 19.51 28.28
CA LYS A 93 13.45 20.51 27.17
C LYS A 93 13.00 20.01 25.77
N ARG A 94 12.16 18.97 25.68
CA ARG A 94 11.56 18.41 24.46
C ARG A 94 10.09 18.00 24.64
N TYR A 95 9.69 17.64 25.85
CA TYR A 95 8.32 17.34 26.30
C TYR A 95 8.32 17.09 27.81
N PRO A 96 7.25 17.40 28.56
CA PRO A 96 7.14 17.05 29.96
C PRO A 96 7.08 15.53 30.17
N VAL A 97 7.56 15.08 31.33
CA VAL A 97 7.48 13.68 31.77
C VAL A 97 6.52 13.57 32.96
N LEU A 98 5.51 12.71 32.82
CA LEU A 98 4.54 12.40 33.85
C LEU A 98 5.00 11.14 34.61
N ILE A 99 5.05 11.24 35.94
CA ILE A 99 5.54 10.20 36.85
C ILE A 99 4.50 10.02 37.97
N PRO A 100 3.65 8.98 37.94
CA PRO A 100 2.69 8.73 39.00
C PRO A 100 3.41 8.32 40.30
N ASN A 101 2.80 8.68 41.43
CA ASN A 101 3.27 8.36 42.80
C ASN A 101 4.60 9.02 43.20
N ALA A 102 4.91 10.23 42.69
CA ALA A 102 6.06 11.04 43.11
C ALA A 102 5.60 12.41 43.63
N LYS A 103 6.10 12.86 44.79
CA LYS A 103 5.70 14.13 45.43
C LYS A 103 6.39 15.33 44.76
N LEU A 104 5.87 16.53 45.04
CA LEU A 104 6.46 17.79 44.59
C LEU A 104 7.83 18.00 45.25
N GLY A 105 8.89 18.22 44.45
CA GLY A 105 10.25 18.50 44.94
C GLY A 105 11.20 17.30 44.91
N ASP A 106 10.68 16.07 44.97
CA ASP A 106 11.45 14.81 44.92
C ASP A 106 12.42 14.75 43.73
N ARG A 107 13.59 14.12 43.93
CA ARG A 107 14.40 13.59 42.81
C ARG A 107 14.16 12.09 42.66
N VAL A 108 13.80 11.64 41.46
CA VAL A 108 13.33 10.28 41.20
C VAL A 108 14.01 9.62 40.00
N LYS A 109 14.34 8.34 40.11
CA LYS A 109 14.67 7.48 38.97
C LYS A 109 13.40 6.85 38.43
N ALA A 110 13.09 7.15 37.18
CA ALA A 110 11.89 6.64 36.52
C ALA A 110 12.21 6.00 35.16
N LYS A 111 11.57 4.87 34.87
CA LYS A 111 11.71 4.13 33.60
C LYS A 111 10.67 4.58 32.60
N ILE A 112 11.12 5.10 31.47
CA ILE A 112 10.25 5.77 30.50
C ILE A 112 9.46 4.72 29.71
N PHE A 113 8.20 4.52 30.12
CA PHE A 113 7.32 3.45 29.65
C PHE A 113 6.76 3.75 28.25
N GLN A 114 6.40 5.00 27.99
CA GLN A 114 5.85 5.43 26.70
C GLN A 114 6.17 6.90 26.42
N ILE A 115 6.51 7.23 25.18
CA ILE A 115 6.62 8.61 24.70
C ILE A 115 5.53 8.83 23.66
N ASN A 116 4.70 9.86 23.85
CA ASN A 116 3.59 10.18 22.96
C ASN A 116 3.95 11.34 22.01
N PHE A 117 3.99 11.06 20.71
CA PHE A 117 4.42 12.00 19.67
C PHE A 117 3.26 12.58 18.84
N ASN A 118 2.10 12.82 19.47
CA ASN A 118 1.00 13.53 18.84
C ASN A 118 1.38 14.99 18.52
N GLN A 119 0.78 15.58 17.48
CA GLN A 119 1.24 16.87 16.95
C GLN A 119 0.90 18.06 17.85
N LYS A 120 -0.24 18.04 18.56
CA LYS A 120 -0.60 19.07 19.55
C LYS A 120 0.17 18.85 20.87
N ASN A 121 -0.17 17.78 21.62
CA ASN A 121 0.40 17.54 22.95
C ASN A 121 1.45 16.41 22.87
N LYS A 122 2.71 16.75 23.20
CA LYS A 122 3.84 15.81 23.32
C LYS A 122 4.18 15.67 24.79
N TYR A 123 4.22 14.45 25.29
CA TYR A 123 4.58 14.12 26.67
C TYR A 123 5.13 12.69 26.72
N ALA A 124 5.83 12.35 27.79
CA ALA A 124 6.16 10.97 28.12
C ALA A 124 5.51 10.54 29.44
N ILE A 125 5.29 9.25 29.59
CA ILE A 125 4.90 8.60 30.83
C ILE A 125 6.09 7.73 31.25
N ALA A 126 6.60 7.95 32.45
CA ALA A 126 7.55 7.05 33.08
C ALA A 126 6.90 6.34 34.27
N LYS A 127 7.33 5.12 34.58
CA LYS A 127 7.01 4.48 35.84
C LYS A 127 8.12 4.81 36.83
N LEU A 128 7.77 5.32 38.00
CA LEU A 128 8.70 5.42 39.13
C LEU A 128 9.36 4.06 39.40
N ILE A 129 10.67 4.07 39.67
CA ILE A 129 11.41 2.92 40.21
C ILE A 129 11.79 3.22 41.66
N GLU A 130 12.41 4.38 41.89
CA GLU A 130 13.15 4.71 43.11
C GLU A 130 13.09 6.24 43.31
N VAL A 131 12.91 6.68 44.56
CA VAL A 131 13.06 8.08 44.98
C VAL A 131 14.48 8.22 45.53
N ILE A 132 15.28 9.09 44.93
CA ILE A 132 16.70 9.30 45.26
C ILE A 132 16.82 10.27 46.45
N GLU A 133 16.07 11.37 46.37
CA GLU A 133 15.96 12.39 47.39
C GLU A 133 14.46 12.61 47.61
N LYS A 134 13.96 12.26 48.80
CA LYS A 134 12.65 12.74 49.26
C LYS A 134 12.78 14.23 49.58
N SER A 135 11.82 15.05 49.15
CA SER A 135 11.73 16.42 49.67
C SER A 135 11.36 16.41 51.16
N LYS A 136 11.95 17.31 51.96
CA LYS A 136 11.36 17.70 53.26
C LYS A 136 9.92 18.15 53.03
N SER A 137 9.01 17.83 53.94
CA SER A 137 7.56 18.10 53.80
C SER A 137 7.29 19.59 53.58
N ILE A 138 6.60 19.91 52.49
CA ILE A 138 6.02 21.24 52.22
C ILE A 138 4.55 21.27 52.72
N ASP A 139 4.11 20.14 53.29
CA ASP A 139 2.73 19.79 53.61
C ASP A 139 2.08 20.71 54.67
N ASN A 140 2.86 21.60 55.32
CA ASN A 140 2.39 22.62 56.29
C ASN A 140 2.34 24.06 55.73
N LEU A 141 2.69 24.31 54.46
CA LEU A 141 2.74 25.68 53.89
C LEU A 141 1.72 25.96 52.76
N ILE A 142 1.01 24.95 52.27
CA ILE A 142 0.14 25.07 51.08
C ILE A 142 -1.18 24.34 51.35
N ASN A 143 -2.20 25.08 51.77
CA ASN A 143 -3.51 24.54 52.19
C ASN A 143 -4.42 24.17 51.00
N VAL A 144 -3.84 23.74 49.87
CA VAL A 144 -4.46 23.73 48.54
C VAL A 144 -3.94 22.56 47.70
N ASN A 145 -4.83 21.77 47.09
CA ASN A 145 -4.51 20.53 46.36
C ASN A 145 -4.84 20.55 44.84
N PRO A 146 -4.21 19.67 44.03
CA PRO A 146 -4.44 19.63 42.58
C PRO A 146 -5.75 18.91 42.23
N GLY A 147 -6.85 19.65 42.30
CA GLY A 147 -8.21 19.22 41.94
C GLY A 147 -9.31 20.10 42.54
N ASP A 148 -8.96 20.87 43.56
CA ASP A 148 -9.85 21.73 44.34
C ASP A 148 -10.43 22.85 43.47
N ILE A 149 -11.63 23.32 43.83
CA ILE A 149 -12.33 24.43 43.19
C ILE A 149 -12.37 25.57 44.20
N LEU A 150 -11.86 26.74 43.81
CA LEU A 150 -11.90 27.97 44.61
C LEU A 150 -12.72 29.03 43.88
N GLU A 151 -13.54 29.76 44.62
CA GLU A 151 -14.29 30.91 44.11
C GLU A 151 -13.47 32.19 44.31
N ILE A 152 -13.11 32.87 43.22
CA ILE A 152 -12.05 33.88 43.21
C ILE A 152 -12.39 35.06 42.29
N ASN A 153 -12.11 36.28 42.76
CA ASN A 153 -12.25 37.54 42.01
C ASN A 153 -10.90 37.98 41.42
N ILE A 154 -10.83 38.31 40.12
CA ILE A 154 -9.55 38.43 39.37
C ILE A 154 -9.14 39.90 39.19
N LYS A 155 -8.56 40.49 40.25
CA LYS A 155 -8.20 41.92 40.30
C LYS A 155 -7.06 42.37 39.36
N LYS A 156 -6.18 41.47 38.88
CA LYS A 156 -5.01 41.82 38.05
C LYS A 156 -4.77 40.79 36.93
N VAL A 157 -4.44 41.26 35.72
CA VAL A 157 -4.11 40.45 34.54
C VAL A 157 -2.77 40.90 33.97
N ASN A 158 -1.94 39.95 33.51
CA ASN A 158 -0.63 40.24 32.91
C ASN A 158 -0.66 40.40 31.38
N GLU A 159 0.44 40.88 30.80
CA GLU A 159 0.70 41.09 29.35
C GLU A 159 0.29 39.93 28.41
N LYS A 160 0.09 38.72 28.95
CA LYS A 160 -0.18 37.49 28.20
C LYS A 160 -1.61 37.00 28.39
N GLY A 161 -2.50 37.84 28.93
CA GLY A 161 -3.92 37.53 29.13
C GLY A 161 -4.15 36.45 30.18
N ALA A 162 -3.31 36.42 31.22
CA ALA A 162 -3.48 35.52 32.35
C ALA A 162 -3.69 36.32 33.64
N GLY A 163 -4.77 36.00 34.35
CA GLY A 163 -5.07 36.55 35.68
C GLY A 163 -4.03 36.09 36.70
N ILE A 164 -3.69 36.97 37.62
CA ILE A 164 -2.85 36.68 38.78
C ILE A 164 -3.66 37.05 40.02
N VAL A 165 -3.87 36.07 40.88
CA VAL A 165 -4.46 36.25 42.20
C VAL A 165 -3.42 35.82 43.23
N GLU A 166 -3.39 36.54 44.35
CA GLU A 166 -2.44 36.31 45.43
C GLU A 166 -3.25 35.72 46.59
N LEU A 167 -2.88 34.50 46.99
CA LEU A 167 -3.47 33.80 48.13
C LEU A 167 -2.60 34.07 49.37
N GLU A 168 -3.08 33.60 50.52
CA GLU A 168 -2.36 33.55 51.79
C GLU A 168 -0.91 33.04 51.64
N ASN A 169 -0.03 33.49 52.54
CA ASN A 169 1.40 33.17 52.52
C ASN A 169 2.12 33.56 51.21
N ASN A 170 1.70 34.67 50.58
CA ASN A 170 2.25 35.22 49.34
C ASN A 170 2.22 34.26 48.12
N TYR A 171 1.35 33.24 48.15
CA TYR A 171 1.34 32.17 47.17
C TYR A 171 0.44 32.51 45.98
N LYS A 172 0.99 32.55 44.76
CA LYS A 172 0.29 33.14 43.60
C LYS A 172 -0.46 32.09 42.77
N LEU A 173 -1.72 32.34 42.43
CA LEU A 173 -2.53 31.55 41.51
C LEU A 173 -2.55 32.22 40.13
N ILE A 174 -2.17 31.49 39.09
CA ILE A 174 -2.13 31.97 37.71
C ILE A 174 -3.25 31.31 36.90
N ILE A 175 -4.14 32.12 36.32
CA ILE A 175 -5.34 31.69 35.59
C ILE A 175 -5.18 32.11 34.11
N PRO A 176 -4.87 31.19 33.17
CA PRO A 176 -4.68 31.53 31.78
C PRO A 176 -6.02 31.83 31.08
N ASN A 177 -6.03 32.85 30.22
CA ASN A 177 -7.22 33.35 29.52
C ASN A 177 -8.31 33.89 30.46
N ALA A 178 -7.92 34.56 31.55
CA ALA A 178 -8.86 35.28 32.41
C ALA A 178 -9.25 36.63 31.80
N GLN A 179 -10.50 37.03 32.00
CA GLN A 179 -11.00 38.39 31.73
C GLN A 179 -11.00 39.20 33.02
N LEU A 180 -11.10 40.53 32.91
CA LEU A 180 -10.89 41.47 34.02
C LEU A 180 -12.24 41.87 34.64
N ASP A 181 -12.98 40.86 35.06
CA ASP A 181 -14.38 40.98 35.49
C ASP A 181 -14.45 41.09 37.02
N LYS A 182 -15.32 41.97 37.54
CA LYS A 182 -15.47 42.23 38.99
C LYS A 182 -16.22 41.12 39.75
N THR A 183 -16.76 40.12 39.06
CA THR A 183 -17.56 39.03 39.64
C THR A 183 -16.68 37.88 40.15
N PRO A 184 -17.12 37.13 41.18
CA PRO A 184 -16.44 35.90 41.60
C PRO A 184 -16.55 34.82 40.52
N VAL A 185 -15.47 34.05 40.34
CA VAL A 185 -15.38 33.00 39.32
C VAL A 185 -14.86 31.71 39.94
N ASN A 186 -15.52 30.59 39.63
CA ASN A 186 -15.13 29.27 40.09
C ASN A 186 -13.94 28.71 39.28
N VAL A 187 -12.83 28.44 39.96
CA VAL A 187 -11.53 28.09 39.36
C VAL A 187 -11.04 26.75 39.92
N GLN A 188 -10.96 25.72 39.08
CA GLN A 188 -10.35 24.43 39.46
C GLN A 188 -8.84 24.43 39.25
N ILE A 189 -8.11 24.00 40.27
CA ILE A 189 -6.65 23.95 40.28
C ILE A 189 -6.14 22.73 39.52
N THR A 190 -5.35 23.00 38.48
CA THR A 190 -4.85 21.96 37.55
C THR A 190 -3.47 21.43 37.93
N ARG A 191 -2.61 22.31 38.46
CA ARG A 191 -1.21 22.02 38.83
C ARG A 191 -0.70 22.96 39.92
N ILE A 192 0.18 22.43 40.77
CA ILE A 192 0.80 23.13 41.89
C ILE A 192 2.34 23.08 41.74
N LYS A 193 3.04 24.14 42.14
CA LYS A 193 4.51 24.22 42.20
C LYS A 193 4.97 24.79 43.54
N SER A 194 6.27 24.96 43.74
CA SER A 194 6.85 25.39 45.02
C SER A 194 6.62 26.86 45.40
N LYS A 195 6.04 27.70 44.52
CA LYS A 195 5.76 29.15 44.78
C LYS A 195 4.49 29.69 44.09
N TYR A 196 3.81 28.89 43.27
CA TYR A 196 2.60 29.30 42.54
C TYR A 196 1.84 28.09 41.96
N ALA A 197 0.53 28.25 41.78
CA ALA A 197 -0.35 27.24 41.16
C ALA A 197 -0.93 27.73 39.81
N PHE A 198 -1.54 26.80 39.06
CA PHE A 198 -2.25 27.08 37.82
C PHE A 198 -3.71 26.62 37.90
N GLY A 199 -4.63 27.58 37.87
CA GLY A 199 -6.07 27.33 37.80
C GLY A 199 -6.59 27.19 36.36
N HIS A 200 -7.86 26.80 36.22
CA HIS A 200 -8.68 27.07 35.05
C HIS A 200 -10.13 27.30 35.47
N ILE A 201 -10.83 28.19 34.77
CA ILE A 201 -12.22 28.54 35.06
C ILE A 201 -13.14 27.35 34.71
N ILE A 202 -14.08 27.05 35.60
CA ILE A 202 -15.17 26.09 35.36
C ILE A 202 -16.49 26.85 35.28
N ASN A 203 -17.15 26.78 34.12
CA ASN A 203 -18.54 27.18 33.98
C ASN A 203 -19.41 26.16 34.74
N SER A 204 -20.31 26.64 35.60
CA SER A 204 -21.09 25.86 36.59
C SER A 204 -21.94 24.72 36.02
N SER A 205 -22.24 24.71 34.73
CA SER A 205 -23.11 23.75 34.04
C SER A 205 -22.61 22.29 33.93
N ASN A 206 -21.52 21.92 34.61
CA ASN A 206 -20.97 20.56 34.64
C ASN A 206 -20.71 20.00 36.05
N ILE A 207 -21.14 20.69 37.11
CA ILE A 207 -21.03 20.19 38.49
C ILE A 207 -22.27 19.34 38.81
N ASN A 208 -22.22 18.04 38.50
CA ASN A 208 -23.08 17.07 39.19
C ASN A 208 -22.56 15.62 39.10
N SER A 209 -22.57 14.93 40.25
CA SER A 209 -22.04 13.59 40.53
C SER A 209 -20.52 13.36 40.31
N SER A 210 -19.75 12.84 41.26
CA SER A 210 -19.98 12.67 42.72
C SER A 210 -18.65 12.29 43.41
N ILE A 211 -18.26 13.00 44.47
CA ILE A 211 -17.30 12.52 45.49
C ILE A 211 -17.81 12.96 46.86
N ILE A 212 -18.37 12.04 47.63
CA ILE A 212 -18.50 12.10 49.10
C ILE A 212 -18.21 10.67 49.61
N PRO A 213 -17.41 10.49 50.68
CA PRO A 213 -17.03 9.17 51.17
C PRO A 213 -17.79 8.71 52.44
N LEU A 214 -17.86 7.38 52.57
CA LEU A 214 -17.89 6.57 53.79
C LEU A 214 -19.11 6.57 54.75
N HIS A 215 -19.40 5.32 55.17
CA HIS A 215 -20.11 4.85 56.37
C HIS A 215 -21.64 4.80 56.44
N SER A 216 -22.07 3.86 57.30
CA SER A 216 -23.41 3.64 57.88
C SER A 216 -24.58 3.29 56.93
N GLN A 217 -24.93 1.99 56.95
CA GLN A 217 -26.29 1.44 57.08
C GLN A 217 -27.48 2.18 56.39
N ILE A 218 -28.09 1.56 55.36
CA ILE A 218 -29.47 0.98 55.41
C ILE A 218 -29.96 0.49 54.01
N LYS A 219 -30.83 -0.55 54.04
CA LYS A 219 -31.71 -1.09 52.97
C LYS A 219 -31.13 -1.24 51.54
N LEU A 220 -30.44 -2.37 51.36
CA LEU A 220 -30.20 -3.04 50.08
C LEU A 220 -31.49 -3.43 49.31
N LYS A 221 -32.13 -2.50 48.60
CA LYS A 221 -33.07 -2.80 47.50
C LYS A 221 -32.65 -2.03 46.23
N PHE A 222 -32.85 -2.61 45.04
CA PHE A 222 -32.50 -2.04 43.72
C PHE A 222 -31.13 -1.31 43.65
N PHE A 223 -29.98 -2.00 43.56
CA PHE A 223 -29.50 -2.41 42.23
C PHE A 223 -28.63 -3.69 42.22
N LYS A 224 -28.72 -4.53 43.26
CA LYS A 224 -28.10 -5.87 43.28
C LYS A 224 -28.77 -6.87 42.30
N LYS A 225 -28.95 -6.55 41.02
CA LYS A 225 -29.05 -7.58 39.96
C LYS A 225 -27.65 -8.14 39.66
N LYS A 226 -27.05 -8.70 40.71
CA LYS A 226 -25.79 -9.44 40.76
C LYS A 226 -26.01 -10.77 40.04
N ILE A 227 -26.12 -10.70 38.71
CA ILE A 227 -26.35 -11.85 37.86
C ILE A 227 -25.12 -12.78 37.95
N LYS A 228 -25.20 -13.73 38.89
CA LYS A 228 -24.56 -15.05 38.81
C LYS A 228 -25.23 -15.82 37.65
N GLU A 229 -25.13 -15.33 36.42
CA GLU A 229 -25.46 -16.17 35.27
C GLU A 229 -24.45 -17.30 35.23
N ASN A 230 -24.94 -18.51 35.51
CA ASN A 230 -24.29 -19.74 35.10
C ASN A 230 -24.07 -19.62 33.59
N PHE A 231 -22.82 -19.40 33.18
CA PHE A 231 -22.47 -18.98 31.82
C PHE A 231 -22.50 -20.18 30.86
N GLN A 232 -23.66 -20.85 30.78
CA GLN A 232 -23.89 -22.02 29.96
C GLN A 232 -23.70 -21.65 28.49
N LEU A 233 -22.63 -22.19 27.88
CA LEU A 233 -22.31 -21.98 26.48
C LEU A 233 -23.26 -22.81 25.61
N VAL A 234 -24.49 -22.33 25.39
CA VAL A 234 -25.49 -23.01 24.56
C VAL A 234 -24.91 -23.38 23.18
N GLN A 235 -25.21 -24.58 22.71
CA GLN A 235 -24.72 -25.10 21.43
C GLN A 235 -25.09 -24.13 20.29
N GLY A 236 -24.09 -23.75 19.49
CA GLY A 236 -24.29 -22.84 18.37
C GLY A 236 -24.14 -21.34 18.66
N SER A 237 -23.90 -20.94 19.91
CA SER A 237 -23.51 -19.58 20.31
C SER A 237 -22.21 -19.10 19.63
N LYS A 238 -21.99 -17.77 19.52
CA LYS A 238 -21.01 -17.14 18.61
C LYS A 238 -20.07 -16.11 19.27
N LEU A 239 -19.03 -16.56 19.94
CA LEU A 239 -18.11 -15.71 20.74
C LEU A 239 -16.90 -15.19 19.93
N THR A 240 -16.33 -14.03 20.31
CA THR A 240 -15.16 -13.42 19.65
C THR A 240 -13.96 -13.37 20.59
N ILE A 241 -12.99 -14.26 20.41
CA ILE A 241 -11.81 -14.40 21.27
C ILE A 241 -10.56 -13.80 20.60
N LYS A 242 -9.68 -13.18 21.39
CA LYS A 242 -8.29 -12.89 21.01
C LYS A 242 -7.42 -14.03 21.54
N ILE A 243 -6.80 -14.81 20.65
CA ILE A 243 -5.98 -15.98 21.05
C ILE A 243 -4.82 -15.48 21.94
N PRO A 244 -4.69 -15.95 23.21
CA PRO A 244 -3.56 -15.60 24.08
C PRO A 244 -2.20 -16.01 23.49
N LYS A 245 -1.09 -15.54 24.07
CA LYS A 245 0.27 -15.93 23.62
C LYS A 245 0.71 -17.32 24.11
N LYS A 246 0.35 -17.71 25.35
CA LYS A 246 0.73 -18.98 26.00
C LYS A 246 -0.35 -20.09 25.82
N VAL A 247 -0.82 -20.33 24.61
CA VAL A 247 -1.92 -21.30 24.36
C VAL A 247 -1.36 -22.70 24.09
N LYS A 248 -1.74 -23.68 24.91
CA LYS A 248 -1.41 -25.10 24.67
C LYS A 248 -2.12 -25.60 23.40
N LYS A 249 -1.42 -26.37 22.58
CA LYS A 249 -1.89 -26.95 21.32
C LYS A 249 -1.82 -28.47 21.42
N TYR A 250 -2.94 -29.15 21.24
CA TYR A 250 -3.04 -30.61 21.26
C TYR A 250 -3.46 -31.09 19.87
N GLY A 251 -2.54 -31.73 19.14
CA GLY A 251 -2.75 -32.21 17.77
C GLY A 251 -3.30 -31.15 16.82
N LYS A 252 -4.57 -31.31 16.41
CA LYS A 252 -5.30 -30.43 15.46
C LYS A 252 -6.14 -29.35 16.17
N TYR A 253 -6.01 -29.16 17.49
CA TYR A 253 -6.80 -28.22 18.29
C TYR A 253 -5.92 -27.25 19.12
N LEU A 254 -6.40 -26.02 19.32
CA LEU A 254 -5.93 -25.13 20.39
C LEU A 254 -6.86 -25.26 21.60
N VAL A 255 -6.30 -25.31 22.80
CA VAL A 255 -7.08 -25.43 24.06
C VAL A 255 -7.02 -24.12 24.85
N LEU A 256 -8.19 -23.59 25.22
CA LEU A 256 -8.34 -22.35 25.99
C LEU A 256 -9.22 -22.60 27.22
N LYS A 257 -8.74 -22.30 28.44
CA LYS A 257 -9.58 -22.30 29.64
C LYS A 257 -10.34 -20.97 29.74
N LEU A 258 -11.66 -20.97 29.87
CA LEU A 258 -12.49 -19.80 30.20
C LEU A 258 -13.43 -20.17 31.34
N LYS A 259 -13.37 -19.46 32.48
CA LYS A 259 -14.19 -19.72 33.70
C LYS A 259 -14.31 -21.23 34.01
N GLY A 260 -13.18 -21.91 34.20
CA GLY A 260 -13.12 -23.37 34.41
C GLY A 260 -13.12 -24.20 33.11
N LEU A 261 -14.09 -23.96 32.24
CA LEU A 261 -14.41 -24.79 31.05
C LEU A 261 -13.31 -24.77 29.97
N LEU A 262 -12.99 -25.95 29.40
CA LEU A 262 -11.97 -26.15 28.37
C LEU A 262 -12.51 -26.03 26.94
N ILE A 263 -12.00 -25.06 26.16
CA ILE A 263 -12.47 -24.80 24.79
C ILE A 263 -11.48 -25.34 23.76
N PHE A 264 -11.91 -26.31 22.97
CA PHE A 264 -11.16 -26.97 21.89
C PHE A 264 -11.46 -26.33 20.53
N LEU A 265 -10.53 -25.53 20.00
CA LEU A 265 -10.68 -24.84 18.71
C LEU A 265 -9.95 -25.57 17.58
N LYS A 266 -10.70 -26.11 16.60
CA LYS A 266 -10.12 -26.86 15.47
C LYS A 266 -9.30 -25.94 14.55
N LEU A 267 -8.00 -26.24 14.40
CA LEU A 267 -7.04 -25.42 13.67
C LEU A 267 -7.18 -25.59 12.15
N ASN A 268 -7.91 -24.68 11.52
CA ASN A 268 -7.74 -24.40 10.10
C ASN A 268 -6.46 -23.57 9.91
N GLY A 269 -5.52 -24.01 9.06
CA GLY A 269 -4.12 -23.54 8.95
C GLY A 269 -3.84 -22.08 8.56
N LYS A 270 -4.80 -21.16 8.73
CA LYS A 270 -4.68 -19.71 8.52
C LYS A 270 -4.72 -18.92 9.85
N VAL A 271 -4.86 -19.61 10.97
CA VAL A 271 -4.91 -19.02 12.33
C VAL A 271 -3.49 -18.81 12.86
N LYS A 272 -3.21 -17.63 13.43
CA LYS A 272 -1.98 -17.32 14.16
C LYS A 272 -2.31 -16.87 15.57
N ILE A 273 -1.42 -17.23 16.51
CA ILE A 273 -1.41 -16.77 17.90
C ILE A 273 -1.53 -15.23 17.95
N GLY A 274 -2.31 -14.69 18.90
CA GLY A 274 -2.56 -13.24 19.02
C GLY A 274 -3.68 -12.65 18.16
N ASN A 275 -4.20 -13.36 17.14
CA ASN A 275 -5.30 -12.86 16.30
C ASN A 275 -6.63 -12.77 17.08
N LYS A 276 -7.48 -11.78 16.74
CA LYS A 276 -8.92 -11.84 17.02
C LYS A 276 -9.61 -12.78 16.01
N ILE A 277 -10.38 -13.73 16.52
CA ILE A 277 -11.17 -14.72 15.77
C ILE A 277 -12.62 -14.72 16.26
N ARG A 278 -13.58 -15.00 15.36
CA ARG A 278 -14.98 -15.30 15.75
C ARG A 278 -15.24 -16.79 15.59
N ILE A 279 -15.79 -17.40 16.62
CA ILE A 279 -16.03 -18.84 16.79
C ILE A 279 -17.55 -19.08 16.78
N LYS A 280 -18.00 -20.26 16.34
CA LYS A 280 -19.30 -20.85 16.68
C LYS A 280 -19.03 -22.13 17.47
N PHE A 281 -19.64 -22.31 18.64
CA PHE A 281 -19.56 -23.57 19.38
C PHE A 281 -20.42 -24.64 18.68
N THR A 282 -19.93 -25.86 18.58
CA THR A 282 -20.56 -26.96 17.82
C THR A 282 -21.01 -28.13 18.68
N LYS A 283 -20.39 -28.36 19.84
CA LYS A 283 -20.87 -29.21 20.94
C LYS A 283 -20.35 -28.60 22.23
N VAL A 284 -21.13 -28.65 23.31
CA VAL A 284 -20.74 -28.17 24.64
C VAL A 284 -21.23 -29.20 25.66
N ASN A 285 -20.34 -29.51 26.60
CA ASN A 285 -20.56 -30.32 27.78
C ASN A 285 -20.19 -29.47 29.01
N SER A 286 -20.49 -29.93 30.22
CA SER A 286 -20.09 -29.30 31.50
C SER A 286 -18.61 -28.87 31.51
N ASN A 287 -17.70 -29.80 31.20
CA ASN A 287 -16.27 -29.60 31.37
C ASN A 287 -15.56 -29.02 30.12
N PHE A 288 -16.16 -29.15 28.92
CA PHE A 288 -15.53 -28.69 27.68
C PHE A 288 -16.48 -28.28 26.55
N ALA A 289 -16.00 -27.43 25.64
CA ALA A 289 -16.73 -26.95 24.46
C ALA A 289 -15.87 -27.02 23.19
N LEU A 290 -16.42 -27.58 22.11
CA LEU A 290 -15.73 -27.67 20.82
C LEU A 290 -16.16 -26.51 19.90
N GLY A 291 -15.20 -25.76 19.38
CA GLY A 291 -15.44 -24.51 18.64
C GLY A 291 -14.92 -24.51 17.19
N LYS A 292 -15.80 -24.16 16.25
CA LYS A 292 -15.50 -23.99 14.83
C LYS A 292 -15.22 -22.53 14.51
N ILE A 293 -14.04 -22.23 13.96
CA ILE A 293 -13.61 -20.86 13.66
C ILE A 293 -14.31 -20.36 12.38
N LEU A 294 -15.17 -19.33 12.51
CA LEU A 294 -15.93 -18.75 11.40
C LEU A 294 -15.12 -17.73 10.59
N LYS A 295 -14.36 -16.85 11.26
CA LYS A 295 -13.68 -15.72 10.61
C LYS A 295 -12.41 -15.32 11.34
N ILE A 296 -11.35 -15.14 10.55
CA ILE A 296 -10.02 -14.76 11.02
C ILE A 296 -9.78 -13.28 10.66
N ASN A 297 -9.46 -12.46 11.65
CA ASN A 297 -8.92 -11.10 11.52
C ASN A 297 -9.66 -10.19 10.50
N PRO A 298 -10.86 -9.67 10.81
CA PRO A 298 -11.52 -8.66 9.99
C PRO A 298 -10.65 -7.39 9.93
N ASN A 299 -10.13 -7.05 8.73
CA ASN A 299 -9.19 -5.96 8.42
C ASN A 299 -9.02 -4.90 9.54
N SER A 300 -7.80 -4.76 10.06
CA SER A 300 -7.45 -3.77 11.08
C SER A 300 -7.97 -2.36 10.73
N LEU A 301 -8.31 -1.58 11.76
CA LEU A 301 -8.80 -0.20 11.60
C LEU A 301 -7.85 0.62 10.71
N THR A 302 -6.54 0.51 10.96
CA THR A 302 -5.48 1.11 10.14
C THR A 302 -5.49 0.70 8.67
N LYS A 303 -5.86 -0.55 8.35
CA LYS A 303 -5.98 -1.02 6.95
C LYS A 303 -7.28 -0.54 6.30
N LYS A 304 -8.40 -0.49 7.04
CA LYS A 304 -9.65 0.12 6.56
C LYS A 304 -9.44 1.61 6.25
N GLN A 305 -8.85 2.37 7.18
CA GLN A 305 -8.52 3.79 7.02
C GLN A 305 -7.61 4.02 5.80
N LYS A 306 -6.57 3.19 5.59
CA LYS A 306 -5.71 3.29 4.40
C LYS A 306 -6.47 3.06 3.08
N ILE A 307 -7.41 2.11 3.04
CA ILE A 307 -8.25 1.87 1.86
C ILE A 307 -9.19 3.05 1.60
N VAL A 308 -9.82 3.61 2.64
CA VAL A 308 -10.70 4.79 2.52
C VAL A 308 -9.91 6.02 2.06
N LYS A 309 -8.76 6.32 2.69
CA LYS A 309 -7.88 7.44 2.30
C LYS A 309 -7.37 7.31 0.86
N TYR A 310 -7.06 6.09 0.40
CA TYR A 310 -6.76 5.85 -1.01
C TYR A 310 -7.97 6.12 -1.92
N SER A 311 -9.17 5.65 -1.56
CA SER A 311 -10.38 5.89 -2.36
C SER A 311 -10.69 7.39 -2.49
N ILE A 312 -10.62 8.14 -1.38
CA ILE A 312 -10.84 9.59 -1.35
C ILE A 312 -9.76 10.32 -2.16
N SER A 313 -8.49 9.93 -2.03
CA SER A 313 -7.41 10.49 -2.86
C SER A 313 -7.62 10.26 -4.36
N GLN A 314 -8.25 9.15 -4.76
CA GLN A 314 -8.65 8.93 -6.16
C GLN A 314 -9.88 9.77 -6.55
N MET A 315 -10.85 9.97 -5.65
CA MET A 315 -12.01 10.84 -5.91
C MET A 315 -11.61 12.30 -6.11
N LEU A 316 -10.74 12.84 -5.24
CA LEU A 316 -10.12 14.16 -5.40
C LEU A 316 -9.45 14.30 -6.78
N LYS A 317 -8.59 13.34 -7.15
CA LYS A 317 -7.88 13.32 -8.44
C LYS A 317 -8.76 13.20 -9.70
N ASN A 318 -10.04 12.89 -9.56
CA ASN A 318 -10.99 12.82 -10.69
C ASN A 318 -12.06 13.92 -10.63
N GLY A 319 -11.91 14.94 -9.78
CA GLY A 319 -12.85 16.07 -9.70
C GLY A 319 -14.18 15.78 -9.00
N VAL A 320 -14.34 14.61 -8.39
CA VAL A 320 -15.61 14.09 -7.79
C VAL A 320 -16.18 14.97 -6.66
N HIS A 321 -15.39 15.91 -6.15
CA HIS A 321 -15.68 16.77 -4.99
C HIS A 321 -16.10 18.19 -5.35
N LEU A 322 -15.97 18.58 -6.62
CA LEU A 322 -16.44 19.88 -7.10
C LEU A 322 -17.97 19.82 -7.26
N GLY A 323 -18.61 20.96 -7.14
CA GLY A 323 -20.04 21.12 -7.42
C GLY A 323 -20.30 22.53 -7.94
N GLU A 324 -21.55 22.79 -8.27
CA GLU A 324 -22.03 24.09 -8.74
C GLU A 324 -21.92 25.20 -7.67
N ASN A 325 -22.05 26.46 -8.10
CA ASN A 325 -22.03 27.63 -7.20
C ASN A 325 -23.18 27.56 -6.17
N GLU A 326 -22.99 28.18 -5.00
CA GLU A 326 -23.95 28.10 -3.90
C GLU A 326 -25.34 28.66 -4.24
N SER A 327 -25.41 29.69 -5.07
CA SER A 327 -26.67 30.25 -5.61
C SER A 327 -27.54 29.22 -6.35
N LYS A 328 -26.93 28.20 -6.97
CA LYS A 328 -27.64 27.12 -7.66
C LYS A 328 -27.93 25.91 -6.77
N CYS A 329 -27.46 25.90 -5.51
CA CYS A 329 -27.49 24.74 -4.64
C CYS A 329 -28.90 24.42 -4.14
N HIS A 330 -29.35 23.19 -4.34
CA HIS A 330 -30.67 22.75 -3.89
C HIS A 330 -30.67 22.50 -2.37
N ALA A 331 -31.61 23.10 -1.62
CA ALA A 331 -31.61 23.09 -0.15
C ALA A 331 -31.46 21.68 0.48
N LYS A 332 -32.20 20.68 -0.02
CA LYS A 332 -32.12 19.27 0.47
C LYS A 332 -30.74 18.61 0.25
N MET A 333 -29.85 19.22 -0.55
CA MET A 333 -28.50 18.76 -0.86
C MET A 333 -27.43 19.35 0.09
N LYS A 334 -27.72 20.41 0.88
CA LYS A 334 -26.82 20.97 1.90
C LYS A 334 -26.25 19.89 2.85
N LYS A 335 -27.06 18.87 3.19
CA LYS A 335 -26.64 17.72 4.01
C LYS A 335 -25.56 16.82 3.38
N TYR A 336 -25.19 17.00 2.11
CA TYR A 336 -24.09 16.30 1.43
C TYR A 336 -22.88 17.19 1.09
N ILE A 337 -22.93 18.48 1.40
CA ILE A 337 -21.85 19.45 1.19
C ILE A 337 -20.86 19.43 2.37
N TRP A 338 -19.67 20.01 2.15
CA TRP A 338 -18.63 20.27 3.14
C TRP A 338 -18.66 21.75 3.53
N LEU A 339 -19.26 22.06 4.68
CA LEU A 339 -19.55 23.45 5.13
C LEU A 339 -18.35 24.15 5.79
N GLU A 340 -17.19 23.50 5.91
CA GLU A 340 -16.04 23.96 6.72
C GLU A 340 -15.30 25.18 6.12
N ASN A 341 -15.63 25.57 4.88
CA ASN A 341 -15.01 26.70 4.16
C ASN A 341 -15.95 27.91 4.03
N TYR A 342 -16.88 28.12 4.96
CA TYR A 342 -17.94 29.14 4.85
C TYR A 342 -17.44 30.59 5.10
N GLN A 343 -16.62 31.10 4.19
CA GLN A 343 -16.28 32.53 4.11
C GLN A 343 -17.46 33.29 3.51
N LYS A 344 -18.24 33.99 4.34
CA LYS A 344 -19.51 34.66 3.98
C LYS A 344 -19.46 35.60 2.75
N ASN A 345 -18.28 36.07 2.33
CA ASN A 345 -18.12 37.23 1.46
C ASN A 345 -17.63 36.90 0.02
N LYS A 346 -17.88 35.69 -0.52
CA LYS A 346 -17.54 35.34 -1.92
C LYS A 346 -18.64 34.53 -2.61
N LYS A 347 -19.54 35.22 -3.32
CA LYS A 347 -20.78 34.67 -3.92
C LYS A 347 -20.57 33.58 -4.99
N ASP A 348 -19.38 33.48 -5.60
CA ASP A 348 -19.13 32.65 -6.80
C ASP A 348 -18.18 31.45 -6.61
N GLN A 349 -18.00 30.94 -5.38
CA GLN A 349 -17.19 29.74 -5.18
C GLN A 349 -17.97 28.44 -5.47
N PRO A 350 -17.38 27.47 -6.21
CA PRO A 350 -18.00 26.17 -6.45
C PRO A 350 -18.08 25.35 -5.15
N THR A 351 -19.28 24.87 -4.82
CA THR A 351 -19.54 24.18 -3.56
C THR A 351 -18.80 22.84 -3.46
N THR A 352 -18.22 22.52 -2.30
CA THR A 352 -17.44 21.28 -2.12
C THR A 352 -18.30 20.13 -1.62
N ILE A 353 -18.39 19.04 -2.39
CA ILE A 353 -19.13 17.83 -2.06
C ILE A 353 -18.35 16.97 -1.05
N ASN A 354 -19.03 16.53 0.01
CA ASN A 354 -18.42 15.76 1.10
C ASN A 354 -18.06 14.33 0.67
N LEU A 355 -16.81 14.12 0.26
CA LEU A 355 -16.33 12.82 -0.24
C LEU A 355 -16.45 11.64 0.76
N LEU A 356 -16.57 11.89 2.08
CA LEU A 356 -16.86 10.84 3.04
C LEU A 356 -18.32 10.36 2.92
N LYS A 357 -19.26 11.29 2.71
CA LYS A 357 -20.67 10.98 2.40
C LYS A 357 -20.77 10.33 1.00
N THR A 358 -20.11 10.87 -0.02
CA THR A 358 -19.98 10.24 -1.35
C THR A 358 -19.47 8.80 -1.26
N HIS A 359 -18.39 8.54 -0.51
CA HIS A 359 -17.83 7.19 -0.37
C HIS A 359 -18.78 6.22 0.34
N ARG A 360 -19.57 6.69 1.32
CA ARG A 360 -20.62 5.87 1.96
C ARG A 360 -21.73 5.55 0.97
N CYS A 361 -22.28 6.54 0.27
CA CYS A 361 -23.38 6.36 -0.68
C CYS A 361 -22.96 5.50 -1.89
N LEU A 362 -21.81 5.78 -2.51
CA LEU A 362 -21.25 4.98 -3.59
C LEU A 362 -21.06 3.52 -3.19
N ASN A 363 -20.60 3.21 -1.96
CA ASN A 363 -20.49 1.83 -1.51
C ASN A 363 -21.86 1.15 -1.29
N LYS A 364 -22.89 1.87 -0.81
CA LYS A 364 -24.28 1.34 -0.76
C LYS A 364 -24.76 1.00 -2.18
N ALA A 365 -24.67 1.96 -3.11
CA ALA A 365 -25.04 1.81 -4.52
C ALA A 365 -24.31 0.63 -5.19
N LEU A 366 -22.97 0.56 -5.09
CA LEU A 366 -22.15 -0.52 -5.66
C LEU A 366 -22.53 -1.91 -5.15
N ASN A 367 -23.04 -2.03 -3.92
CA ASN A 367 -23.49 -3.30 -3.36
C ASN A 367 -24.89 -3.69 -3.87
N ARG A 368 -25.78 -2.71 -4.07
CA ARG A 368 -27.12 -2.90 -4.65
C ARG A 368 -27.05 -3.24 -6.14
N LEU A 369 -26.23 -2.52 -6.92
CA LEU A 369 -25.90 -2.87 -8.31
C LEU A 369 -25.34 -4.30 -8.44
N THR A 370 -24.47 -4.76 -7.52
CA THR A 370 -24.03 -6.16 -7.52
C THR A 370 -25.14 -7.15 -7.19
N LYS A 371 -26.09 -6.80 -6.31
CA LYS A 371 -27.26 -7.66 -6.01
C LYS A 371 -28.14 -7.82 -7.25
N TYR A 372 -28.38 -6.74 -8.00
CA TYR A 372 -29.21 -6.77 -9.20
C TYR A 372 -28.52 -7.42 -10.41
N ALA A 373 -27.22 -7.15 -10.62
CA ALA A 373 -26.42 -7.83 -11.65
C ALA A 373 -26.22 -9.33 -11.36
N PHE A 374 -26.24 -9.74 -10.08
CA PHE A 374 -26.22 -11.15 -9.69
C PHE A 374 -27.58 -11.82 -9.86
N LYS A 375 -28.69 -11.16 -9.48
CA LYS A 375 -30.05 -11.62 -9.81
C LYS A 375 -30.28 -11.73 -11.32
N GLY A 376 -29.63 -10.88 -12.12
CA GLY A 376 -29.73 -10.90 -13.58
C GLY A 376 -30.64 -9.84 -14.18
N ARG A 377 -30.99 -8.79 -13.44
CA ARG A 377 -31.71 -7.61 -13.98
C ARG A 377 -30.83 -6.88 -15.00
N ASN A 378 -31.45 -6.26 -16.00
CA ASN A 378 -30.75 -5.38 -16.93
C ASN A 378 -30.65 -3.96 -16.35
N PHE A 379 -29.77 -3.16 -16.95
CA PHE A 379 -29.53 -1.77 -16.54
C PHE A 379 -29.82 -0.81 -17.70
N LEU A 380 -30.51 0.28 -17.43
CA LEU A 380 -30.74 1.37 -18.37
C LEU A 380 -29.87 2.56 -17.93
N PHE A 381 -28.88 2.93 -18.75
CA PHE A 381 -28.00 4.08 -18.48
C PHE A 381 -28.51 5.33 -19.21
N ILE A 382 -28.81 6.40 -18.47
CA ILE A 382 -29.48 7.60 -18.97
C ILE A 382 -28.64 8.83 -18.65
N GLY A 383 -28.43 9.70 -19.65
CA GLY A 383 -27.68 10.95 -19.49
C GLY A 383 -27.21 11.50 -20.84
N THR A 384 -27.92 12.53 -21.29
CA THR A 384 -27.73 13.25 -22.56
C THR A 384 -26.64 14.31 -22.48
N LYS A 385 -26.33 14.79 -21.26
CA LYS A 385 -25.26 15.73 -20.93
C LYS A 385 -23.95 15.35 -21.63
N GLN A 386 -23.31 16.31 -22.32
CA GLN A 386 -22.21 16.06 -23.25
C GLN A 386 -21.01 15.32 -22.61
N ALA A 387 -20.74 15.57 -21.33
CA ALA A 387 -19.74 14.86 -20.54
C ALA A 387 -20.09 13.38 -20.31
N ALA A 388 -21.37 13.06 -20.11
CA ALA A 388 -21.90 11.75 -19.77
C ALA A 388 -22.19 10.86 -20.98
N ALA A 389 -22.81 11.41 -22.03
CA ALA A 389 -23.33 10.68 -23.21
C ALA A 389 -22.37 9.58 -23.74
N SER A 390 -21.17 10.00 -24.15
CA SER A 390 -20.12 9.10 -24.68
C SER A 390 -19.54 8.11 -23.65
N LEU A 391 -19.75 8.32 -22.34
CA LEU A 391 -19.31 7.39 -21.29
C LEU A 391 -20.41 6.37 -20.94
N ILE A 392 -21.67 6.79 -21.00
CA ILE A 392 -22.87 5.99 -20.80
C ILE A 392 -22.99 4.89 -21.86
N GLU A 393 -22.90 5.26 -23.13
CA GLU A 393 -22.87 4.34 -24.27
C GLU A 393 -21.78 3.27 -24.10
N HIS A 394 -20.54 3.71 -23.89
CA HIS A 394 -19.42 2.81 -23.65
C HIS A 394 -19.66 1.90 -22.42
N ALA A 395 -20.17 2.43 -21.30
CA ALA A 395 -20.41 1.66 -20.10
C ALA A 395 -21.42 0.54 -20.34
N SER A 396 -22.52 0.86 -21.03
CA SER A 396 -23.60 -0.05 -21.38
C SER A 396 -23.15 -1.14 -22.36
N VAL A 397 -22.48 -0.76 -23.45
CA VAL A 397 -21.87 -1.69 -24.42
C VAL A 397 -20.86 -2.63 -23.74
N PHE A 398 -20.08 -2.12 -22.78
CA PHE A 398 -19.18 -2.98 -21.99
C PHE A 398 -19.92 -3.89 -21.00
N THR A 399 -21.10 -3.57 -20.47
CA THR A 399 -21.85 -4.47 -19.58
C THR A 399 -22.65 -5.54 -20.32
N LYS A 400 -22.96 -5.37 -21.62
CA LYS A 400 -23.62 -6.37 -22.51
C LYS A 400 -25.05 -6.82 -22.15
N THR A 401 -25.58 -6.48 -20.97
CA THR A 401 -26.96 -6.80 -20.54
C THR A 401 -27.63 -5.50 -20.07
N SER A 402 -27.48 -4.47 -20.90
CA SER A 402 -27.76 -3.09 -20.56
C SER A 402 -28.06 -2.30 -21.82
N PHE A 403 -28.82 -1.24 -21.62
CA PHE A 403 -29.33 -0.33 -22.65
C PHE A 403 -28.88 1.08 -22.32
N PHE A 404 -29.04 2.03 -23.24
CA PHE A 404 -28.66 3.41 -22.97
C PHE A 404 -29.48 4.44 -23.74
N VAL A 405 -29.61 5.63 -23.14
CA VAL A 405 -30.06 6.86 -23.80
C VAL A 405 -29.00 7.94 -23.54
N ASN A 406 -28.39 8.42 -24.63
CA ASN A 406 -27.23 9.33 -24.59
C ASN A 406 -27.42 10.61 -25.44
N THR A 407 -28.60 10.85 -26.01
CA THR A 407 -28.86 11.93 -26.99
C THR A 407 -30.06 12.80 -26.65
N ARG A 408 -31.24 12.21 -26.45
CA ARG A 408 -32.43 12.86 -25.87
C ARG A 408 -33.36 11.80 -25.29
N TRP A 409 -33.88 12.03 -24.08
CA TRP A 409 -35.04 11.28 -23.58
C TRP A 409 -36.32 11.77 -24.28
N LEU A 410 -37.07 10.87 -24.91
CA LEU A 410 -38.40 11.18 -25.44
C LEU A 410 -39.42 10.88 -24.35
N GLY A 411 -40.38 11.78 -24.10
CA GLY A 411 -41.44 11.53 -23.14
C GLY A 411 -42.25 10.29 -23.54
N GLY A 412 -42.51 9.43 -22.57
CA GLY A 412 -43.17 8.14 -22.80
C GLY A 412 -42.23 6.98 -23.13
N MET A 413 -40.91 7.19 -23.14
CA MET A 413 -39.89 6.15 -23.42
C MET A 413 -40.01 4.87 -22.56
N LEU A 414 -40.66 4.93 -21.40
CA LEU A 414 -41.02 3.77 -20.59
C LEU A 414 -42.53 3.67 -20.31
N THR A 415 -43.27 4.79 -20.22
CA THR A 415 -44.71 4.76 -19.88
C THR A 415 -45.63 4.52 -21.06
N ASN A 416 -45.22 4.84 -22.29
CA ASN A 416 -45.87 4.39 -23.52
C ASN A 416 -44.88 3.51 -24.30
N TRP A 417 -44.64 2.31 -23.77
CA TRP A 417 -43.69 1.38 -24.38
C TRP A 417 -44.17 0.87 -25.75
N ALA A 418 -45.48 0.71 -25.97
CA ALA A 418 -46.05 0.20 -27.22
C ALA A 418 -45.66 1.06 -28.45
N THR A 419 -45.99 2.36 -28.44
CA THR A 419 -45.66 3.28 -29.56
C THR A 419 -44.14 3.44 -29.74
N ILE A 420 -43.36 3.31 -28.66
CA ILE A 420 -41.89 3.28 -28.71
C ILE A 420 -41.38 1.98 -29.35
N CYS A 421 -42.04 0.83 -29.08
CA CYS A 421 -41.76 -0.47 -29.68
C CYS A 421 -41.95 -0.44 -31.20
N GLU A 422 -43.07 0.11 -31.68
CA GLU A 422 -43.29 0.35 -33.12
C GLU A 422 -42.22 1.27 -33.72
N SER A 423 -41.88 2.36 -33.01
CA SER A 423 -40.89 3.34 -33.46
C SER A 423 -39.48 2.72 -33.55
N ILE A 424 -39.20 1.69 -32.75
CA ILE A 424 -38.01 0.84 -32.86
C ILE A 424 -38.17 -0.14 -34.02
N PHE A 425 -39.32 -0.80 -34.19
CA PHE A 425 -39.56 -1.76 -35.29
C PHE A 425 -39.36 -1.12 -36.66
N LYS A 426 -39.86 0.12 -36.82
CA LYS A 426 -39.68 1.01 -37.98
C LYS A 426 -38.19 1.33 -38.32
N ILE A 427 -37.23 1.01 -37.44
CA ILE A 427 -35.78 1.08 -37.71
C ILE A 427 -35.02 -0.25 -37.51
N ASP A 428 -35.61 -1.31 -36.95
CA ASP A 428 -34.87 -2.52 -36.60
C ASP A 428 -34.35 -3.28 -37.83
N LYS A 429 -35.07 -3.25 -38.97
CA LYS A 429 -34.56 -3.76 -40.27
C LYS A 429 -33.21 -3.12 -40.62
N ILE A 430 -33.16 -1.78 -40.63
CA ILE A 430 -31.97 -0.96 -40.93
C ILE A 430 -30.85 -1.20 -39.90
N LEU A 431 -31.20 -1.33 -38.61
CA LEU A 431 -30.24 -1.62 -37.55
C LEU A 431 -29.63 -3.02 -37.68
N ARG A 432 -30.37 -4.03 -38.17
CA ARG A 432 -29.85 -5.39 -38.42
C ARG A 432 -28.80 -5.36 -39.52
N GLU A 433 -29.09 -4.80 -40.68
CA GLU A 433 -28.12 -4.74 -41.79
C GLU A 433 -26.84 -3.97 -41.44
N LYS A 434 -26.97 -2.81 -40.78
CA LYS A 434 -25.79 -2.09 -40.26
C LYS A 434 -24.98 -2.95 -39.28
N GLN A 435 -25.63 -3.75 -38.43
CA GLN A 435 -24.95 -4.70 -37.55
C GLN A 435 -24.26 -5.82 -38.33
N GLU A 436 -24.87 -6.33 -39.41
CA GLU A 436 -24.26 -7.36 -40.27
C GLU A 436 -23.06 -6.85 -41.06
N ILE A 437 -23.16 -5.66 -41.66
CA ILE A 437 -22.03 -4.96 -42.31
C ILE A 437 -20.89 -4.74 -41.30
N VAL A 438 -21.20 -4.29 -40.08
CA VAL A 438 -20.21 -4.18 -39.00
C VAL A 438 -19.64 -5.56 -38.62
N TYR A 439 -20.46 -6.60 -38.58
CA TYR A 439 -20.04 -7.97 -38.25
C TYR A 439 -19.14 -8.59 -39.33
N THR A 440 -19.46 -8.45 -40.61
CA THR A 440 -18.64 -8.94 -41.74
C THR A 440 -17.32 -8.17 -41.80
N LEU A 441 -17.31 -6.85 -41.63
CA LEU A 441 -16.09 -6.04 -41.50
C LEU A 441 -15.25 -6.47 -40.29
N LEU A 442 -15.86 -6.79 -39.15
CA LEU A 442 -15.17 -7.35 -37.97
C LEU A 442 -14.69 -8.79 -38.20
N LYS A 443 -15.39 -9.62 -38.97
CA LYS A 443 -15.00 -10.99 -39.38
C LYS A 443 -13.78 -10.93 -40.31
N LYS A 444 -13.81 -10.08 -41.35
CA LYS A 444 -12.68 -9.76 -42.25
C LYS A 444 -11.47 -9.25 -41.46
N ARG A 445 -11.63 -8.23 -40.60
CA ARG A 445 -10.59 -7.72 -39.68
C ARG A 445 -10.00 -8.80 -38.77
N ARG A 446 -10.82 -9.73 -38.24
CA ARG A 446 -10.35 -10.85 -37.42
C ARG A 446 -9.57 -11.89 -38.25
N LYS A 447 -9.97 -12.20 -39.48
CA LYS A 447 -9.22 -13.09 -40.41
C LYS A 447 -7.82 -12.50 -40.68
N ILE A 448 -7.75 -11.25 -41.13
CA ILE A 448 -6.47 -10.58 -41.43
C ILE A 448 -5.56 -10.50 -40.19
N LYS A 449 -6.12 -10.14 -39.02
CA LYS A 449 -5.36 -10.10 -37.75
C LYS A 449 -4.87 -11.48 -37.28
N ARG A 450 -5.61 -12.56 -37.57
CA ARG A 450 -5.18 -13.95 -37.33
C ARG A 450 -4.04 -14.37 -38.24
N ILE A 451 -3.96 -13.86 -39.47
CA ILE A 451 -2.89 -14.16 -40.45
C ILE A 451 -1.61 -13.34 -40.15
N LEU A 452 -1.74 -12.02 -39.95
CA LEU A 452 -0.59 -11.14 -39.74
C LEU A 452 0.19 -11.43 -38.45
N ILE A 453 -0.48 -11.80 -37.35
CA ILE A 453 0.21 -12.00 -36.05
C ILE A 453 1.20 -13.17 -36.08
N PRO A 454 0.87 -14.36 -36.62
CA PRO A 454 1.82 -15.44 -36.91
C PRO A 454 2.94 -15.00 -37.84
N LEU A 455 2.65 -14.43 -39.02
CA LEU A 455 3.68 -14.04 -40.00
C LEU A 455 4.72 -13.07 -39.39
N LEU A 456 4.26 -12.08 -38.62
CA LEU A 456 5.13 -11.14 -37.90
C LEU A 456 5.97 -11.82 -36.80
N ARG A 457 5.48 -12.92 -36.19
CA ARG A 457 6.25 -13.76 -35.25
C ARG A 457 7.25 -14.65 -35.99
N PHE A 458 6.89 -15.21 -37.14
CA PHE A 458 7.79 -16.02 -37.96
C PHE A 458 8.95 -15.19 -38.51
N ARG A 459 8.71 -14.02 -39.12
CA ARG A 459 9.79 -13.09 -39.52
C ARG A 459 10.66 -12.65 -38.33
N GLN A 460 10.10 -12.48 -37.13
CA GLN A 460 10.91 -12.25 -35.92
C GLN A 460 11.77 -13.47 -35.53
N LYS A 461 11.26 -14.71 -35.64
CA LYS A 461 12.03 -15.95 -35.41
C LYS A 461 13.13 -16.15 -36.45
N THR A 462 12.88 -15.94 -37.74
CA THR A 462 13.86 -16.19 -38.81
C THR A 462 14.99 -15.18 -38.81
N ILE A 463 14.70 -13.89 -38.58
CA ILE A 463 15.73 -12.86 -38.38
C ILE A 463 16.62 -13.20 -37.17
N LEU A 464 16.03 -13.63 -36.05
CA LEU A 464 16.80 -14.07 -34.87
C LEU A 464 17.63 -15.34 -35.13
N LYS A 465 17.11 -16.32 -35.90
CA LYS A 465 17.88 -17.51 -36.33
C LYS A 465 19.08 -17.12 -37.19
N LYS A 466 18.90 -16.34 -38.27
CA LYS A 466 20.00 -15.91 -39.17
C LYS A 466 21.07 -15.12 -38.39
N PHE A 467 20.68 -14.27 -37.44
CA PHE A 467 21.60 -13.49 -36.61
C PHE A 467 22.36 -14.32 -35.55
N LEU A 468 21.83 -15.49 -35.15
CA LEU A 468 22.51 -16.40 -34.22
C LEU A 468 23.51 -17.33 -34.94
N ALA A 469 23.17 -17.81 -36.14
CA ALA A 469 23.97 -18.77 -36.90
C ALA A 469 25.38 -18.22 -37.26
N LYS A 470 25.45 -17.22 -38.16
CA LYS A 470 26.69 -16.75 -38.83
C LYS A 470 27.83 -16.22 -37.94
N LYS A 471 27.71 -16.20 -36.60
CA LYS A 471 28.82 -15.78 -35.71
C LYS A 471 28.87 -16.38 -34.30
N ASN A 472 27.97 -17.32 -33.93
CA ASN A 472 27.93 -17.85 -32.55
C ASN A 472 27.92 -19.38 -32.41
N GLN A 473 27.83 -20.19 -33.48
CA GLN A 473 27.84 -21.66 -33.37
C GLN A 473 29.11 -22.21 -32.68
N LEU A 474 30.30 -21.69 -33.04
CA LEU A 474 31.56 -22.02 -32.36
C LEU A 474 31.55 -21.67 -30.86
N LEU A 475 30.97 -20.51 -30.50
CA LEU A 475 30.83 -20.08 -29.12
C LEU A 475 29.89 -20.99 -28.33
N ILE A 476 28.82 -21.49 -28.98
CA ILE A 476 27.83 -22.41 -28.40
C ILE A 476 28.41 -23.82 -28.20
N LYS A 477 29.20 -24.35 -29.15
CA LYS A 477 29.94 -25.62 -28.95
C LYS A 477 30.86 -25.51 -27.71
N GLN A 478 31.64 -24.44 -27.58
CA GLN A 478 32.54 -24.25 -26.44
C GLN A 478 31.80 -24.03 -25.10
N LEU A 479 30.64 -23.36 -25.13
CA LEU A 479 29.78 -23.15 -23.95
C LEU A 479 29.16 -24.43 -23.37
N LYS A 480 28.98 -25.47 -24.20
CA LYS A 480 28.47 -26.78 -23.77
C LYS A 480 29.53 -27.68 -23.11
N SER A 481 30.81 -27.29 -23.10
CA SER A 481 31.88 -28.13 -22.53
C SER A 481 31.74 -28.28 -21.00
N PRO A 482 31.93 -29.49 -20.44
CA PRO A 482 31.75 -29.73 -18.99
C PRO A 482 32.77 -28.96 -18.14
N LYS A 483 33.96 -28.68 -18.69
CA LYS A 483 34.96 -27.80 -18.06
C LYS A 483 34.41 -26.38 -17.79
N PHE A 484 33.44 -25.89 -18.57
CA PHE A 484 32.80 -24.58 -18.34
C PHE A 484 31.60 -24.63 -17.38
N SER A 485 30.81 -25.71 -17.36
CA SER A 485 29.75 -25.87 -16.36
C SER A 485 30.33 -26.00 -14.94
N ASN A 486 31.44 -26.73 -14.80
CA ASN A 486 32.11 -26.92 -13.51
C ASN A 486 32.75 -25.61 -13.02
N PHE A 487 33.32 -24.80 -13.92
CA PHE A 487 33.75 -23.45 -13.58
C PHE A 487 32.56 -22.56 -13.10
N LEU A 488 31.40 -22.64 -13.76
CA LEU A 488 30.23 -21.86 -13.35
C LEU A 488 29.66 -22.31 -11.98
N SER A 489 29.63 -23.61 -11.69
CA SER A 489 29.20 -24.11 -10.38
C SER A 489 30.19 -23.69 -9.28
N GLU A 490 31.50 -23.81 -9.52
CA GLU A 490 32.55 -23.36 -8.60
C GLU A 490 32.43 -21.86 -8.31
N GLN A 491 32.24 -21.00 -9.32
CA GLN A 491 32.04 -19.56 -9.13
C GLN A 491 30.73 -19.23 -8.38
N LEU A 492 29.67 -20.01 -8.54
CA LEU A 492 28.44 -19.86 -7.77
C LEU A 492 28.62 -20.29 -6.30
N GLU A 493 29.34 -21.37 -6.03
CA GLU A 493 29.61 -21.85 -4.67
C GLU A 493 30.51 -20.88 -3.90
N ASN A 494 31.59 -20.39 -4.54
CA ASN A 494 32.39 -19.27 -4.05
C ASN A 494 31.52 -18.06 -3.67
N ARG A 495 30.53 -17.70 -4.51
CA ARG A 495 29.63 -16.57 -4.25
C ARG A 495 28.71 -16.82 -3.04
N LYS A 496 28.22 -18.06 -2.84
CA LYS A 496 27.47 -18.45 -1.63
C LYS A 496 28.35 -18.34 -0.38
N GLN A 497 29.59 -18.82 -0.43
CA GLN A 497 30.54 -18.76 0.69
C GLN A 497 30.85 -17.30 1.10
N ILE A 498 31.13 -16.43 0.12
CA ILE A 498 31.34 -14.98 0.36
C ILE A 498 30.12 -14.35 1.03
N LEU A 499 28.90 -14.69 0.61
CA LEU A 499 27.67 -14.17 1.23
C LEU A 499 27.47 -14.67 2.67
N LYS A 500 27.80 -15.93 2.97
CA LYS A 500 27.81 -16.46 4.35
C LYS A 500 28.79 -15.68 5.23
N LEU A 501 30.00 -15.39 4.74
CA LEU A 501 31.02 -14.60 5.45
C LEU A 501 30.62 -13.13 5.67
N ILE A 502 29.99 -12.49 4.67
CA ILE A 502 29.48 -11.11 4.76
C ILE A 502 28.39 -10.96 5.83
N ASN A 503 27.60 -11.99 6.09
CA ASN A 503 26.59 -11.95 7.15
C ASN A 503 27.22 -12.11 8.54
N LYS A 504 28.15 -13.07 8.72
CA LYS A 504 28.91 -13.21 9.98
C LYS A 504 29.62 -11.92 10.39
N LEU A 505 30.20 -11.17 9.43
CA LEU A 505 30.78 -9.85 9.72
C LEU A 505 29.78 -8.79 10.22
N LYS A 506 28.48 -8.88 9.88
CA LYS A 506 27.47 -7.96 10.41
C LYS A 506 27.12 -8.33 11.85
N GLU A 507 26.97 -9.61 12.12
CA GLU A 507 26.74 -10.17 13.46
C GLU A 507 27.90 -9.80 14.40
N ASP A 508 29.16 -9.97 13.96
CA ASP A 508 30.35 -9.55 14.70
C ASP A 508 30.40 -8.02 14.95
N LYS A 509 29.93 -7.21 13.98
CA LYS A 509 29.86 -5.75 14.13
C LYS A 509 28.80 -5.34 15.16
N GLU A 510 27.69 -6.07 15.24
CA GLU A 510 26.61 -5.83 16.19
C GLU A 510 26.98 -6.29 17.61
N SER A 511 27.71 -7.40 17.77
CA SER A 511 28.23 -7.80 19.08
C SER A 511 29.32 -6.86 19.61
N LEU A 512 30.22 -6.36 18.75
CA LEU A 512 31.18 -5.33 19.16
C LEU A 512 30.52 -4.00 19.58
N ASN A 513 29.39 -3.61 18.97
CA ASN A 513 28.63 -2.44 19.43
C ASN A 513 28.07 -2.62 20.85
N LYS A 514 27.66 -3.84 21.22
CA LYS A 514 27.15 -4.14 22.56
C LYS A 514 28.25 -4.02 23.61
N LEU A 515 29.39 -4.70 23.41
CA LEU A 515 30.52 -4.69 24.34
C LEU A 515 31.04 -3.27 24.62
N ILE A 516 31.06 -2.39 23.61
CA ILE A 516 31.42 -0.98 23.79
C ILE A 516 30.44 -0.27 24.76
N VAL A 517 29.13 -0.49 24.60
CA VAL A 517 28.11 0.15 25.45
C VAL A 517 28.11 -0.46 26.86
N GLU A 518 28.34 -1.77 26.97
CA GLU A 518 28.44 -2.50 28.24
C GLU A 518 29.63 -1.95 29.07
N LYS A 519 30.85 -1.88 28.51
CA LYS A 519 32.00 -1.31 29.22
C LYS A 519 31.90 0.20 29.47
N GLN A 520 31.26 0.96 28.58
CA GLN A 520 30.97 2.39 28.83
C GLN A 520 29.91 2.64 29.91
N LEU A 521 29.15 1.61 30.32
CA LEU A 521 28.27 1.66 31.47
C LEU A 521 29.00 1.22 32.74
N GLU A 522 29.86 0.20 32.66
CA GLU A 522 30.73 -0.19 33.78
C GLU A 522 31.60 0.97 34.26
N ASN A 523 32.36 1.65 33.39
CA ASN A 523 33.20 2.78 33.81
C ASN A 523 32.39 3.90 34.46
N ARG A 524 31.17 4.17 34.01
CA ARG A 524 30.32 5.17 34.70
C ARG A 524 29.92 4.74 36.11
N LEU A 525 29.59 3.47 36.31
CA LEU A 525 29.31 2.92 37.64
C LEU A 525 30.56 2.92 38.53
N LEU A 526 31.73 2.70 37.92
CA LEU A 526 33.03 2.76 38.59
C LEU A 526 33.33 4.19 39.08
N ASN A 527 33.13 5.19 38.23
CA ASN A 527 33.43 6.58 38.59
C ASN A 527 32.43 7.13 39.60
N TYR A 528 31.19 6.63 39.63
CA TYR A 528 30.26 6.89 40.74
C TYR A 528 30.67 6.21 42.06
N LYS A 529 31.49 5.14 42.04
CA LYS A 529 32.11 4.60 43.25
C LYS A 529 33.33 5.41 43.68
N LEU A 530 34.22 5.74 42.75
CA LEU A 530 35.42 6.57 42.99
C LEU A 530 35.11 8.01 43.46
N MET A 531 33.90 8.52 43.21
CA MET A 531 33.42 9.79 43.78
C MET A 531 32.91 9.66 45.23
N ASN A 532 32.74 8.43 45.72
CA ASN A 532 32.22 8.10 47.04
C ASN A 532 33.25 7.38 47.94
N SER A 533 34.35 6.85 47.39
CA SER A 533 35.49 6.31 48.14
C SER A 533 36.79 7.06 47.79
N ASN A 534 37.56 7.44 48.81
CA ASN A 534 38.77 8.25 48.63
C ASN A 534 39.90 7.44 47.96
N LYS A 535 40.02 7.59 46.62
CA LYS A 535 41.16 7.14 45.78
C LYS A 535 41.52 5.65 45.88
N ASP A 536 40.57 4.77 45.57
CA ASP A 536 40.85 3.35 45.31
C ASP A 536 41.63 3.14 43.99
N ASP A 537 42.96 2.99 44.05
CA ASP A 537 43.76 2.76 42.82
C ASP A 537 43.45 1.44 42.10
N LYS A 538 42.91 0.45 42.80
CA LYS A 538 42.37 -0.77 42.17
C LYS A 538 41.20 -0.45 41.24
N LEU A 539 40.33 0.50 41.61
CA LEU A 539 39.24 0.97 40.75
C LEU A 539 39.81 1.79 39.57
N ASN A 540 40.68 2.77 39.81
CA ASN A 540 41.33 3.57 38.75
C ASN A 540 41.95 2.69 37.64
N ASN A 541 42.69 1.65 38.04
CA ASN A 541 43.30 0.70 37.10
C ASN A 541 42.26 -0.05 36.23
N THR A 542 41.14 -0.49 36.83
CA THR A 542 40.08 -1.18 36.06
C THR A 542 39.31 -0.26 35.11
N GLU A 543 39.20 1.05 35.39
CA GLU A 543 38.66 2.01 34.41
C GLU A 543 39.53 2.05 33.15
N GLN A 544 40.86 2.17 33.35
CA GLN A 544 41.84 2.19 32.26
C GLN A 544 41.84 0.91 31.41
N GLU A 545 41.71 -0.26 32.04
CA GLU A 545 41.58 -1.54 31.30
C GLU A 545 40.33 -1.58 30.43
N ASN A 546 39.18 -1.16 30.96
CA ASN A 546 37.94 -1.08 30.22
C ASN A 546 38.04 -0.09 29.05
N ASP A 547 38.71 1.06 29.21
CA ASP A 547 38.89 2.03 28.13
C ASP A 547 39.89 1.54 27.05
N LYS A 548 40.94 0.81 27.44
CA LYS A 548 41.79 0.04 26.50
C LYS A 548 40.96 -0.96 25.69
N LEU A 549 40.03 -1.70 26.33
CA LEU A 549 39.11 -2.63 25.66
C LEU A 549 38.09 -1.93 24.73
N ILE A 550 37.51 -0.80 25.15
CA ILE A 550 36.58 0.02 24.35
C ILE A 550 37.26 0.50 23.05
N ASN A 551 38.49 1.00 23.15
CA ASN A 551 39.26 1.45 21.99
C ASN A 551 39.61 0.31 21.03
N LEU A 552 40.03 -0.86 21.55
CA LEU A 552 40.23 -2.08 20.75
C LEU A 552 38.95 -2.53 20.02
N ALA A 553 37.79 -2.45 20.69
CA ALA A 553 36.50 -2.80 20.11
C ALA A 553 36.09 -1.81 19.00
N MET A 554 36.26 -0.50 19.22
CA MET A 554 36.00 0.53 18.22
C MET A 554 36.84 0.34 16.96
N ASN A 555 38.14 0.04 17.11
CA ASN A 555 39.05 -0.18 15.99
C ASN A 555 38.67 -1.42 15.16
N ARG A 556 38.41 -2.58 15.80
CA ARG A 556 37.96 -3.79 15.10
C ARG A 556 36.61 -3.57 14.39
N ARG A 557 35.67 -2.84 15.01
CA ARG A 557 34.39 -2.47 14.40
C ARG A 557 34.57 -1.56 13.17
N ASN A 558 35.53 -0.63 13.21
CA ASN A 558 35.84 0.26 12.10
C ASN A 558 36.47 -0.51 10.91
N GLN A 559 37.39 -1.45 11.18
CA GLN A 559 37.93 -2.37 10.15
C GLN A 559 36.80 -3.16 9.46
N ILE A 560 35.87 -3.75 10.23
CA ILE A 560 34.71 -4.47 9.67
C ILE A 560 33.82 -3.55 8.83
N LYS A 561 33.60 -2.30 9.26
CA LYS A 561 32.84 -1.29 8.48
C LYS A 561 33.48 -0.99 7.13
N ILE A 562 34.81 -0.92 7.06
CA ILE A 562 35.56 -0.71 5.80
C ILE A 562 35.45 -1.94 4.89
N ILE A 563 35.68 -3.14 5.43
CA ILE A 563 35.57 -4.41 4.68
C ILE A 563 34.15 -4.63 4.14
N LEU A 564 33.11 -4.39 4.96
CA LEU A 564 31.71 -4.46 4.52
C LEU A 564 31.39 -3.41 3.46
N ASN A 565 31.89 -2.17 3.56
CA ASN A 565 31.71 -1.17 2.52
C ASN A 565 32.37 -1.57 1.19
N PHE A 566 33.55 -2.18 1.23
CA PHE A 566 34.23 -2.71 0.04
C PHE A 566 33.47 -3.87 -0.62
N LEU A 567 32.85 -4.74 0.18
CA LEU A 567 32.10 -5.91 -0.31
C LEU A 567 30.63 -5.60 -0.70
N LEU A 568 30.03 -4.52 -0.18
CA LEU A 568 28.62 -4.17 -0.37
C LEU A 568 28.37 -3.04 -1.39
N VAL A 569 29.28 -2.83 -2.37
CA VAL A 569 29.15 -1.76 -3.38
C VAL A 569 28.06 -2.07 -4.43
N LYS A 570 26.79 -2.09 -3.99
CA LYS A 570 25.58 -2.21 -4.82
C LYS A 570 25.27 -0.96 -5.67
N LYS A 571 26.17 0.03 -5.70
CA LYS A 571 26.02 1.29 -6.45
C LYS A 571 26.78 1.33 -7.79
N ILE A 572 27.54 0.29 -8.13
CA ILE A 572 28.26 0.23 -9.43
C ILE A 572 27.42 -0.47 -10.51
N ASP A 573 26.38 -1.22 -10.15
CA ASP A 573 25.44 -1.82 -11.11
C ASP A 573 24.61 -0.77 -11.91
N SER A 574 24.62 0.50 -11.50
CA SER A 574 23.89 1.61 -12.13
C SER A 574 24.69 2.45 -13.14
N GLU A 575 26.03 2.36 -13.18
CA GLU A 575 26.89 3.19 -14.05
C GLU A 575 27.65 2.30 -15.04
N ALA A 576 27.07 2.13 -16.23
CA ALA A 576 27.45 1.06 -17.17
C ALA A 576 28.74 1.30 -17.98
N ASN A 577 29.31 2.51 -17.91
CA ASN A 577 30.32 3.06 -18.82
C ASN A 577 31.60 3.55 -18.10
N ILE A 578 32.27 2.68 -17.36
CA ILE A 578 33.67 2.87 -16.97
C ILE A 578 34.50 1.77 -17.64
N SER A 579 35.66 2.11 -18.22
CA SER A 579 36.50 1.12 -18.90
C SER A 579 36.99 0.07 -17.90
N ASN A 580 37.06 -1.20 -18.32
CA ASN A 580 37.47 -2.27 -17.40
C ASN A 580 38.95 -2.13 -16.98
N LYS A 581 39.79 -1.45 -17.78
CA LYS A 581 41.17 -1.07 -17.43
C LYS A 581 41.17 -0.12 -16.22
N LEU A 582 40.34 0.92 -16.24
CA LEU A 582 40.12 1.85 -15.12
C LEU A 582 39.52 1.14 -13.90
N PHE A 583 38.51 0.28 -14.06
CA PHE A 583 37.91 -0.45 -12.94
C PHE A 583 38.92 -1.36 -12.23
N ILE A 584 39.76 -2.09 -12.99
CA ILE A 584 40.82 -2.93 -12.44
C ILE A 584 41.95 -2.09 -11.82
N GLN A 585 42.34 -0.95 -12.42
CA GLN A 585 43.29 -0.01 -11.81
C GLN A 585 42.75 0.59 -10.50
N LEU A 586 41.49 0.99 -10.43
CA LEU A 586 40.86 1.53 -9.22
C LEU A 586 40.79 0.47 -8.10
N ILE A 587 40.51 -0.79 -8.44
CA ILE A 587 40.57 -1.90 -7.49
C ILE A 587 42.02 -2.17 -7.05
N LYS A 588 43.00 -2.22 -7.97
CA LYS A 588 44.43 -2.39 -7.63
C LYS A 588 44.92 -1.25 -6.73
N LYS A 589 44.66 0.02 -7.07
CA LYS A 589 45.03 1.20 -6.26
C LYS A 589 44.38 1.14 -4.86
N LYS A 590 43.08 0.85 -4.74
CA LYS A 590 42.41 0.75 -3.42
C LYS A 590 42.83 -0.46 -2.59
N ILE A 591 43.12 -1.61 -3.21
CA ILE A 591 43.68 -2.77 -2.51
C ILE A 591 45.12 -2.48 -2.03
N ASN A 592 45.92 -1.75 -2.82
CA ASN A 592 47.26 -1.35 -2.39
C ASN A 592 47.22 -0.27 -1.30
N PHE A 593 46.23 0.63 -1.31
CA PHE A 593 45.98 1.57 -0.21
C PHE A 593 45.65 0.82 1.08
N ILE A 594 44.68 -0.11 1.04
CA ILE A 594 44.32 -0.98 2.18
C ILE A 594 45.51 -1.86 2.63
N ARG A 595 46.44 -2.23 1.73
CA ARG A 595 47.69 -2.90 2.11
C ARG A 595 48.69 -1.97 2.79
N LYS A 596 48.82 -0.70 2.37
CA LYS A 596 49.63 0.30 3.09
C LYS A 596 49.03 0.56 4.46
N ASP A 597 47.72 0.78 4.57
CA ASP A 597 47.00 0.95 5.84
C ASP A 597 47.19 -0.27 6.75
N TYR A 598 47.01 -1.49 6.23
CA TYR A 598 47.20 -2.72 7.02
C TYR A 598 48.67 -2.94 7.40
N LYS A 599 49.65 -2.60 6.56
CA LYS A 599 51.07 -2.63 6.94
C LYS A 599 51.37 -1.60 8.04
N LYS A 600 50.85 -0.37 7.94
CA LYS A 600 51.01 0.67 8.98
C LYS A 600 50.37 0.22 10.29
N TYR A 601 49.13 -0.26 10.24
CA TYR A 601 48.41 -0.81 11.39
C TYR A 601 49.14 -2.05 11.97
N SER A 602 49.74 -2.90 11.13
CA SER A 602 50.49 -4.08 11.59
C SER A 602 51.90 -3.77 12.11
N LYS A 603 52.44 -2.56 11.87
CA LYS A 603 53.58 -2.03 12.63
C LYS A 603 53.10 -1.57 14.00
N LEU A 604 52.20 -0.58 14.07
CA LEU A 604 51.62 -0.11 15.35
C LEU A 604 51.14 -1.24 16.27
N ASN A 605 50.54 -2.30 15.70
CA ASN A 605 50.03 -3.41 16.50
C ASN A 605 51.10 -4.48 16.87
N LYS A 606 52.34 -4.41 16.37
CA LYS A 606 53.51 -5.08 16.96
C LYS A 606 54.00 -4.27 18.17
N ASP A 607 54.20 -2.98 17.96
CA ASP A 607 54.70 -2.03 18.96
C ASP A 607 53.81 -2.07 20.23
N ILE A 608 52.47 -2.03 20.05
CA ILE A 608 51.47 -2.15 21.13
C ILE A 608 51.40 -3.57 21.74
N ILE A 609 51.85 -4.63 21.06
CA ILE A 609 51.85 -6.00 21.59
C ILE A 609 53.09 -6.29 22.45
N GLY A 610 54.13 -5.44 22.39
CA GLY A 610 55.30 -5.55 23.27
C GLY A 610 54.99 -5.40 24.77
N GLN A 611 53.84 -4.81 25.13
CA GLN A 611 53.47 -4.59 26.54
C GLN A 611 52.24 -5.43 26.95
N LYS A 612 52.51 -6.60 27.51
CA LYS A 612 51.67 -7.40 28.42
C LYS A 612 50.23 -7.73 27.95
N GLU A 613 50.06 -8.62 26.95
CA GLU A 613 48.84 -9.47 26.81
C GLU A 613 48.82 -10.65 27.83
N SER A 614 49.69 -10.63 28.86
CA SER A 614 50.09 -11.78 29.70
C SER A 614 49.55 -11.82 31.14
N LYS A 615 48.31 -11.35 31.41
CA LYS A 615 47.59 -11.64 32.67
C LYS A 615 46.07 -11.54 32.51
N LEU A 616 45.47 -12.51 31.80
CA LEU A 616 44.01 -12.72 31.75
C LEU A 616 43.70 -14.23 31.65
N THR A 617 42.96 -14.74 32.63
CA THR A 617 42.87 -16.18 32.94
C THR A 617 42.15 -17.02 31.88
N LYS A 618 42.37 -18.35 31.91
CA LYS A 618 42.28 -19.22 30.72
C LYS A 618 40.85 -19.41 30.15
N GLU A 619 39.79 -19.12 30.88
CA GLU A 619 38.47 -19.73 30.65
C GLU A 619 37.51 -19.02 29.68
N LYS A 620 37.62 -17.71 29.43
CA LYS A 620 36.63 -16.96 28.60
C LYS A 620 37.04 -16.83 27.11
N LYS A 621 37.82 -17.80 26.59
CA LYS A 621 38.49 -17.76 25.26
C LYS A 621 37.61 -18.15 24.04
N THR A 622 36.35 -18.55 24.25
CA THR A 622 35.40 -18.95 23.18
C THR A 622 34.29 -17.93 22.91
N THR A 623 33.81 -17.22 23.94
CA THR A 623 32.63 -16.33 23.87
C THR A 623 32.95 -14.87 23.52
N ASN A 624 34.16 -14.38 23.85
CA ASN A 624 34.51 -12.96 23.70
C ASN A 624 34.44 -12.46 22.23
N PRO A 625 33.57 -11.47 21.91
CA PRO A 625 33.35 -11.01 20.54
C PRO A 625 34.59 -10.34 19.91
N LEU A 626 35.51 -9.79 20.70
CA LEU A 626 36.78 -9.23 20.23
C LEU A 626 37.65 -10.28 19.51
N ILE A 627 37.70 -11.50 20.05
CA ILE A 627 38.49 -12.62 19.49
C ILE A 627 37.77 -13.21 18.28
N LYS A 628 36.44 -13.37 18.37
CA LYS A 628 35.58 -13.85 17.28
C LYS A 628 35.72 -12.98 16.02
N ALA A 629 35.66 -11.66 16.19
CA ALA A 629 35.92 -10.69 15.13
C ALA A 629 37.35 -10.81 14.54
N LYS A 630 38.40 -10.85 15.38
CA LYS A 630 39.81 -11.03 14.96
C LYS A 630 39.96 -12.30 14.09
N ARG A 631 39.34 -13.41 14.50
CA ARG A 631 39.31 -14.70 13.77
C ARG A 631 38.57 -14.60 12.43
N ASN A 632 37.37 -14.01 12.38
CA ASN A 632 36.57 -13.93 11.15
C ASN A 632 37.19 -12.96 10.12
N ILE A 633 37.78 -11.85 10.55
CA ILE A 633 38.57 -10.95 9.69
C ILE A 633 39.77 -11.71 9.09
N LYS A 634 40.55 -12.44 9.91
CA LYS A 634 41.70 -13.24 9.44
C LYS A 634 41.26 -14.33 8.44
N LYS A 635 40.12 -15.00 8.64
CA LYS A 635 39.55 -15.97 7.68
C LYS A 635 39.20 -15.34 6.33
N ILE A 636 38.61 -14.14 6.32
CA ILE A 636 38.28 -13.43 5.07
C ILE A 636 39.55 -12.96 4.34
N PHE A 637 40.56 -12.47 5.06
CA PHE A 637 41.85 -12.17 4.44
C PHE A 637 42.59 -13.42 3.93
N LYS A 638 42.52 -14.57 4.62
CA LYS A 638 43.08 -15.84 4.11
C LYS A 638 42.38 -16.26 2.80
N PHE A 639 41.05 -16.24 2.75
CA PHE A 639 40.27 -16.54 1.53
C PHE A 639 40.60 -15.60 0.36
N LEU A 640 40.69 -14.28 0.61
CA LEU A 640 41.08 -13.30 -0.40
C LEU A 640 42.56 -13.44 -0.83
N SER A 641 43.45 -13.90 0.05
CA SER A 641 44.87 -14.10 -0.25
C SER A 641 45.15 -15.41 -0.97
N GLN A 642 44.42 -16.49 -0.67
CA GLN A 642 44.51 -17.76 -1.42
C GLN A 642 44.18 -17.53 -2.91
N LYS A 643 43.25 -16.63 -3.22
CA LYS A 643 42.96 -16.20 -4.61
C LYS A 643 44.02 -15.28 -5.26
N LYS A 644 45.18 -15.03 -4.63
CA LYS A 644 46.39 -14.58 -5.35
C LYS A 644 47.08 -15.72 -6.11
N LYS A 645 47.02 -16.99 -5.66
CA LYS A 645 47.59 -18.12 -6.44
C LYS A 645 46.85 -18.31 -7.77
N PHE A 646 45.57 -17.96 -7.83
CA PHE A 646 44.76 -17.84 -9.06
C PHE A 646 45.26 -16.79 -10.08
N SER A 647 46.25 -15.96 -9.74
CA SER A 647 46.95 -15.05 -10.69
C SER A 647 48.38 -15.48 -11.03
N ARG A 648 48.81 -16.67 -10.57
CA ARG A 648 50.05 -17.35 -11.00
C ARG A 648 49.77 -18.65 -11.75
N VAL A 649 48.66 -19.33 -11.46
CA VAL A 649 48.09 -20.30 -12.43
C VAL A 649 47.75 -19.52 -13.72
N GLY A 650 48.24 -20.00 -14.87
CA GLY A 650 48.12 -19.34 -16.16
C GLY A 650 46.68 -19.23 -16.67
N PHE A 651 45.93 -18.22 -16.22
CA PHE A 651 44.59 -17.88 -16.71
C PHE A 651 44.67 -17.25 -18.11
N ASN A 652 45.00 -18.12 -19.06
CA ASN A 652 45.21 -17.92 -20.49
C ASN A 652 44.31 -16.80 -21.05
N LEU A 653 44.90 -15.71 -21.57
CA LEU A 653 44.13 -14.52 -21.97
C LEU A 653 43.07 -14.83 -23.04
N LYS A 654 43.25 -15.89 -23.83
CA LYS A 654 42.24 -16.43 -24.76
C LYS A 654 40.92 -16.74 -24.02
N ASN A 655 40.96 -17.32 -22.81
CA ASN A 655 39.76 -17.62 -22.01
C ASN A 655 39.15 -16.40 -21.32
N LEU A 656 39.96 -15.42 -20.88
CA LEU A 656 39.44 -14.13 -20.41
C LEU A 656 38.80 -13.33 -21.56
N LYS A 657 39.38 -13.35 -22.78
CA LYS A 657 38.74 -12.80 -24.00
C LYS A 657 37.41 -13.52 -24.29
N LYS A 658 37.31 -14.86 -24.16
CA LYS A 658 36.05 -15.60 -24.30
C LYS A 658 35.01 -15.22 -23.24
N ILE A 659 35.37 -15.15 -21.95
CA ILE A 659 34.46 -14.71 -20.87
C ILE A 659 34.05 -13.23 -21.06
N PHE A 660 34.93 -12.39 -21.62
CA PHE A 660 34.62 -11.01 -21.95
C PHE A 660 33.68 -10.91 -23.16
N LEU A 661 33.88 -11.71 -24.21
CA LEU A 661 32.94 -11.89 -25.32
C LEU A 661 31.57 -12.38 -24.82
N LEU A 662 31.55 -13.33 -23.88
CA LEU A 662 30.33 -13.79 -23.21
C LEU A 662 29.65 -12.71 -22.38
N LYS A 663 30.38 -11.88 -21.63
CA LYS A 663 29.83 -10.69 -20.96
C LYS A 663 29.39 -9.61 -21.96
N LYS A 664 30.07 -9.46 -23.09
CA LYS A 664 29.69 -8.55 -24.18
C LYS A 664 28.41 -9.05 -24.85
N PHE A 665 28.24 -10.36 -25.06
CA PHE A 665 27.04 -11.04 -25.55
C PHE A 665 25.89 -11.01 -24.54
N LEU A 666 26.17 -11.15 -23.23
CA LEU A 666 25.19 -11.00 -22.15
C LEU A 666 24.78 -9.53 -21.91
N LYS A 667 25.64 -8.55 -22.18
CA LYS A 667 25.26 -7.12 -22.34
C LYS A 667 24.52 -6.89 -23.67
N LEU A 668 24.87 -7.64 -24.72
CA LEU A 668 24.16 -7.63 -25.99
C LEU A 668 22.78 -8.27 -25.86
N LEU A 669 22.51 -9.20 -24.94
CA LEU A 669 21.21 -9.85 -24.81
C LEU A 669 20.08 -8.86 -24.45
N PRO A 670 20.25 -7.93 -23.50
CA PRO A 670 19.35 -6.78 -23.34
C PRO A 670 19.27 -5.86 -24.57
N LEU A 671 20.37 -5.70 -25.35
CA LEU A 671 20.36 -4.90 -26.58
C LEU A 671 19.65 -5.62 -27.74
N LEU A 672 19.82 -6.92 -27.94
CA LEU A 672 19.10 -7.79 -28.85
C LEU A 672 17.64 -7.92 -28.43
N LYS A 673 17.33 -7.93 -27.12
CA LYS A 673 15.96 -7.91 -26.59
C LYS A 673 15.34 -6.51 -26.69
N ARG A 674 16.14 -5.43 -26.75
CA ARG A 674 15.74 -4.06 -27.13
C ARG A 674 15.58 -3.92 -28.64
N VAL A 675 16.48 -4.45 -29.47
CA VAL A 675 16.44 -4.44 -30.94
C VAL A 675 15.31 -5.32 -31.43
N ALA A 676 15.07 -6.49 -30.84
CA ALA A 676 13.85 -7.27 -31.05
C ALA A 676 12.61 -6.53 -30.54
N LYS A 677 12.69 -5.70 -29.49
CA LYS A 677 11.59 -4.78 -29.11
C LYS A 677 11.45 -3.60 -30.07
N ILE A 678 12.51 -3.14 -30.73
CA ILE A 678 12.54 -2.00 -31.65
C ILE A 678 12.09 -2.45 -33.03
N SER A 679 12.51 -3.61 -33.52
CA SER A 679 11.95 -4.28 -34.69
C SER A 679 10.52 -4.72 -34.42
N GLN A 680 10.17 -5.27 -33.25
CA GLN A 680 8.76 -5.53 -32.91
C GLN A 680 7.96 -4.22 -32.71
N ARG A 681 8.57 -3.08 -32.33
CA ARG A 681 7.90 -1.76 -32.30
C ARG A 681 7.78 -1.14 -33.69
N LYS A 682 8.80 -1.25 -34.55
CA LYS A 682 8.76 -0.85 -35.97
C LYS A 682 7.75 -1.72 -36.70
N LEU A 683 7.80 -3.05 -36.59
CA LEU A 683 6.78 -3.98 -37.11
C LEU A 683 5.40 -3.77 -36.49
N LYS A 684 5.26 -3.36 -35.21
CA LYS A 684 3.96 -2.96 -34.66
C LYS A 684 3.50 -1.58 -35.16
N LYS A 685 4.40 -0.62 -35.41
CA LYS A 685 4.09 0.65 -36.07
C LYS A 685 3.70 0.41 -37.53
N ILE A 686 4.50 -0.32 -38.30
CA ILE A 686 4.23 -0.72 -39.70
C ILE A 686 2.94 -1.52 -39.76
N ALA A 687 2.75 -2.59 -38.98
CA ALA A 687 1.48 -3.31 -38.96
C ALA A 687 0.30 -2.44 -38.50
N HIS A 688 0.50 -1.48 -37.59
CA HIS A 688 -0.54 -0.51 -37.24
C HIS A 688 -0.77 0.52 -38.35
N ILE A 689 0.24 0.90 -39.13
CA ILE A 689 0.14 1.79 -40.30
C ILE A 689 -0.53 1.06 -41.46
N CYS A 690 -0.19 -0.20 -41.75
CA CYS A 690 -0.88 -1.04 -42.73
C CYS A 690 -2.33 -1.28 -42.31
N MET A 691 -2.59 -1.64 -41.05
CA MET A 691 -3.96 -1.68 -40.51
C MET A 691 -4.63 -0.30 -40.63
N LYS A 692 -3.93 0.83 -40.38
CA LYS A 692 -4.53 2.17 -40.46
C LYS A 692 -4.78 2.66 -41.90
N LYS A 693 -3.92 2.31 -42.86
CA LYS A 693 -3.92 2.78 -44.26
C LYS A 693 -4.74 1.86 -45.18
N PHE A 694 -4.71 0.54 -44.97
CA PHE A 694 -5.47 -0.43 -45.79
C PHE A 694 -6.76 -0.92 -45.12
N ILE A 695 -6.89 -0.88 -43.79
CA ILE A 695 -8.08 -1.39 -43.08
C ILE A 695 -8.88 -0.29 -42.40
N ASP A 696 -8.27 0.65 -41.67
CA ASP A 696 -9.02 1.68 -40.93
C ASP A 696 -9.33 2.94 -41.79
N LEU A 697 -8.60 3.14 -42.90
CA LEU A 697 -8.87 4.17 -43.89
C LEU A 697 -10.25 3.95 -44.56
N PRO A 698 -10.55 2.76 -45.13
CA PRO A 698 -11.91 2.39 -45.55
C PRO A 698 -12.82 2.03 -44.37
N LEU A 699 -12.65 2.66 -43.20
CA LEU A 699 -13.60 2.61 -42.08
C LEU A 699 -13.87 3.98 -41.42
N ARG A 700 -12.93 4.94 -41.40
CA ARG A 700 -13.17 6.25 -40.75
C ARG A 700 -13.86 7.30 -41.64
N ARG A 701 -13.60 7.31 -42.96
CA ARG A 701 -14.36 8.13 -43.93
C ARG A 701 -15.55 7.37 -44.55
N SER A 702 -15.50 6.04 -44.53
CA SER A 702 -16.46 5.19 -45.23
C SER A 702 -17.67 4.78 -44.40
N PHE A 703 -17.64 4.65 -43.06
CA PHE A 703 -18.85 4.24 -42.33
C PHE A 703 -20.03 5.18 -42.59
N LYS A 704 -19.78 6.50 -42.74
CA LYS A 704 -20.82 7.47 -43.14
C LYS A 704 -21.32 7.27 -44.58
N LYS A 705 -20.45 6.83 -45.52
CA LYS A 705 -20.82 6.46 -46.89
C LYS A 705 -21.55 5.11 -46.95
N VAL A 706 -20.96 4.04 -46.42
CA VAL A 706 -21.54 2.68 -46.36
C VAL A 706 -22.90 2.67 -45.67
N PHE A 707 -23.04 3.31 -44.50
CA PHE A 707 -24.36 3.44 -43.86
C PHE A 707 -25.30 4.43 -44.56
N SER A 708 -24.83 5.21 -45.54
CA SER A 708 -25.71 5.97 -46.45
C SER A 708 -26.08 5.20 -47.72
N TYR A 709 -25.31 4.19 -48.13
CA TYR A 709 -25.74 3.22 -49.13
C TYR A 709 -26.88 2.38 -48.56
N VAL A 710 -26.74 1.79 -47.35
CA VAL A 710 -27.85 1.09 -46.66
C VAL A 710 -29.17 1.89 -46.67
N TYR A 711 -29.11 3.21 -46.47
CA TYR A 711 -30.31 4.05 -46.58
C TYR A 711 -30.85 4.20 -48.02
N LYS A 712 -29.99 4.28 -49.04
CA LYS A 712 -30.41 4.26 -50.45
C LYS A 712 -30.96 2.90 -50.86
N ASP A 713 -30.34 1.82 -50.39
CA ASP A 713 -30.71 0.44 -50.72
C ASP A 713 -32.15 0.13 -50.25
N PHE A 714 -32.56 0.69 -49.10
CA PHE A 714 -33.95 0.69 -48.59
C PHE A 714 -34.92 1.70 -49.25
N LEU A 715 -34.45 2.51 -50.21
CA LEU A 715 -35.19 3.63 -50.81
C LEU A 715 -35.04 3.66 -52.35
N LEU A 716 -34.74 2.51 -52.95
CA LEU A 716 -34.85 2.32 -54.40
C LEU A 716 -36.33 2.35 -54.79
N GLY A 717 -36.67 3.14 -55.81
CA GLY A 717 -38.06 3.44 -56.22
C GLY A 717 -38.63 4.75 -55.66
N ASP A 718 -38.17 5.22 -54.50
CA ASP A 718 -38.67 6.47 -53.88
C ASP A 718 -38.20 7.73 -54.64
N SER A 719 -39.10 8.70 -54.83
CA SER A 719 -38.72 10.02 -55.37
C SER A 719 -37.68 10.71 -54.46
N LYS A 720 -36.74 11.45 -55.04
CA LYS A 720 -35.58 12.07 -54.34
C LYS A 720 -35.99 12.90 -53.11
N LYS A 721 -37.17 13.53 -53.14
CA LYS A 721 -37.77 14.32 -52.04
C LYS A 721 -38.25 13.41 -50.89
N ILE A 722 -38.96 12.33 -51.21
CA ILE A 722 -39.45 11.33 -50.25
C ILE A 722 -38.29 10.59 -49.59
N SER A 723 -37.36 10.05 -50.40
CA SER A 723 -36.20 9.30 -49.87
C SER A 723 -35.29 10.17 -48.99
N SER A 724 -35.15 11.47 -49.29
CA SER A 724 -34.49 12.45 -48.41
C SER A 724 -35.22 12.65 -47.07
N SER A 725 -36.56 12.77 -47.09
CA SER A 725 -37.39 12.92 -45.88
C SER A 725 -37.36 11.67 -45.01
N GLN A 726 -37.59 10.49 -45.59
CA GLN A 726 -37.57 9.19 -44.91
C GLN A 726 -36.17 8.90 -44.33
N THR A 727 -35.11 9.21 -45.08
CA THR A 727 -33.72 9.16 -44.58
C THR A 727 -33.49 10.07 -43.36
N LYS A 728 -34.05 11.30 -43.33
CA LYS A 728 -33.97 12.19 -42.15
C LYS A 728 -34.74 11.58 -40.97
N LYS A 729 -35.94 11.04 -41.21
CA LYS A 729 -36.82 10.39 -40.21
C LYS A 729 -36.12 9.19 -39.55
N TRP A 730 -35.57 8.27 -40.34
CA TRP A 730 -34.84 7.11 -39.82
C TRP A 730 -33.54 7.46 -39.11
N LYS A 731 -32.77 8.46 -39.58
CA LYS A 731 -31.58 8.95 -38.87
C LYS A 731 -31.94 9.60 -37.52
N ARG A 732 -33.08 10.29 -37.43
CA ARG A 732 -33.62 10.85 -36.17
C ARG A 732 -34.03 9.73 -35.19
N LEU A 733 -34.72 8.71 -35.67
CA LEU A 733 -35.11 7.54 -34.86
C LEU A 733 -33.88 6.73 -34.39
N GLU A 734 -32.92 6.42 -35.27
CA GLU A 734 -31.66 5.76 -34.88
C GLU A 734 -30.91 6.53 -33.79
N LYS A 735 -30.80 7.86 -33.92
CA LYS A 735 -30.09 8.73 -32.97
C LYS A 735 -30.70 8.70 -31.57
N TYR A 736 -32.01 8.52 -31.42
CA TYR A 736 -32.70 8.54 -30.12
C TYR A 736 -33.01 7.13 -29.56
N LEU A 737 -33.41 6.19 -30.41
CA LEU A 737 -33.89 4.87 -30.01
C LEU A 737 -32.83 3.76 -30.14
N GLY A 738 -31.74 3.98 -30.88
CA GLY A 738 -30.74 2.95 -31.19
C GLY A 738 -30.14 2.27 -29.95
N GLY A 739 -29.94 3.01 -28.85
CA GLY A 739 -29.41 2.48 -27.58
C GLY A 739 -30.40 1.67 -26.73
N ILE A 740 -31.70 1.76 -27.03
CA ILE A 740 -32.78 0.96 -26.41
C ILE A 740 -33.40 -0.05 -27.39
N SER A 741 -32.99 -0.07 -28.66
CA SER A 741 -33.46 -0.97 -29.72
C SER A 741 -33.61 -2.45 -29.31
N ASN A 742 -32.69 -2.96 -28.49
CA ASN A 742 -32.69 -4.35 -28.05
C ASN A 742 -33.54 -4.61 -26.77
N MET A 743 -34.26 -3.62 -26.24
CA MET A 743 -35.23 -3.78 -25.16
C MET A 743 -36.53 -4.44 -25.63
N THR A 744 -36.88 -4.32 -26.92
CA THR A 744 -38.06 -4.96 -27.55
C THR A 744 -38.05 -6.49 -27.41
N LYS A 745 -36.87 -7.08 -27.18
CA LYS A 745 -36.64 -8.52 -26.94
C LYS A 745 -36.89 -8.94 -25.48
N ILE A 746 -37.54 -8.08 -24.69
CA ILE A 746 -37.84 -8.26 -23.27
C ILE A 746 -39.30 -7.86 -23.03
N SER A 747 -40.06 -8.71 -22.35
CA SER A 747 -41.45 -8.41 -21.97
C SER A 747 -41.54 -7.24 -20.97
N GLU A 748 -42.61 -6.45 -21.04
CA GLU A 748 -42.83 -5.24 -20.24
C GLU A 748 -42.77 -5.53 -18.72
N LYS A 749 -43.40 -6.64 -18.29
CA LYS A 749 -43.34 -7.17 -16.92
C LYS A 749 -41.91 -7.52 -16.45
N ALA A 750 -40.91 -7.50 -17.34
CA ALA A 750 -39.49 -7.57 -17.04
C ALA A 750 -38.74 -6.24 -17.29
N ILE A 751 -39.25 -5.32 -18.12
CA ILE A 751 -38.77 -3.93 -18.23
C ILE A 751 -38.93 -3.20 -16.89
N TYR A 752 -40.09 -3.30 -16.23
CA TYR A 752 -40.30 -2.73 -14.89
C TYR A 752 -39.41 -3.37 -13.80
N LYS A 753 -38.77 -4.51 -14.10
CA LYS A 753 -37.79 -5.18 -13.22
C LYS A 753 -36.34 -4.80 -13.54
N ASN A 754 -36.10 -3.87 -14.47
CA ASN A 754 -34.78 -3.30 -14.75
C ASN A 754 -34.33 -2.33 -13.63
N VAL A 755 -33.17 -1.70 -13.84
CA VAL A 755 -32.57 -0.72 -12.92
C VAL A 755 -32.08 0.48 -13.72
N ALA A 756 -32.52 1.68 -13.35
CA ALA A 756 -32.11 2.92 -14.01
C ALA A 756 -30.83 3.50 -13.37
N ILE A 757 -29.92 4.01 -14.19
CA ILE A 757 -28.70 4.71 -13.77
C ILE A 757 -28.67 6.06 -14.48
N ILE A 758 -28.89 7.15 -13.76
CA ILE A 758 -29.16 8.50 -14.28
C ILE A 758 -28.01 9.47 -13.94
N ILE A 759 -27.64 10.34 -14.87
CA ILE A 759 -26.56 11.33 -14.76
C ILE A 759 -27.03 12.64 -15.40
N GLY A 760 -26.97 13.76 -14.67
CA GLY A 760 -27.69 15.00 -15.02
C GLY A 760 -29.16 14.92 -14.61
N GLN A 761 -29.46 15.01 -13.31
CA GLN A 761 -30.84 14.81 -12.82
C GLN A 761 -31.80 15.93 -13.30
N LYS A 762 -31.30 17.16 -13.52
CA LYS A 762 -32.12 18.25 -14.07
C LYS A 762 -32.46 18.00 -15.53
N GLU A 763 -31.45 17.62 -16.30
CA GLU A 763 -31.52 17.38 -17.74
C GLU A 763 -32.43 16.18 -18.07
N GLU A 764 -32.37 15.11 -17.26
CA GLU A 764 -33.13 13.88 -17.46
C GLU A 764 -34.47 13.83 -16.68
N MET A 765 -35.01 14.97 -16.19
CA MET A 765 -36.14 14.98 -15.24
C MET A 765 -37.37 14.17 -15.68
N ASN A 766 -37.66 14.11 -16.98
CA ASN A 766 -38.76 13.28 -17.51
C ASN A 766 -38.48 11.78 -17.35
N ALA A 767 -37.25 11.33 -17.56
CA ALA A 767 -36.83 9.96 -17.27
C ALA A 767 -36.97 9.61 -15.78
N VAL A 768 -36.69 10.57 -14.90
CA VAL A 768 -36.86 10.42 -13.44
C VAL A 768 -38.33 10.24 -13.08
N ARG A 769 -39.22 11.07 -13.65
CA ARG A 769 -40.68 10.99 -13.48
C ARG A 769 -41.23 9.65 -13.96
N GLU A 770 -40.86 9.21 -15.17
CA GLU A 770 -41.29 7.93 -15.74
C GLU A 770 -40.78 6.72 -14.92
N CYS A 771 -39.49 6.70 -14.56
CA CYS A 771 -38.94 5.65 -13.71
C CYS A 771 -39.66 5.55 -12.36
N LYS A 772 -40.01 6.70 -11.76
CA LYS A 772 -40.75 6.75 -10.49
C LYS A 772 -42.20 6.26 -10.67
N LYS A 773 -42.91 6.70 -11.71
CA LYS A 773 -44.31 6.26 -11.99
C LYS A 773 -44.41 4.75 -12.20
N LEU A 774 -43.36 4.12 -12.72
CA LEU A 774 -43.28 2.68 -12.99
C LEU A 774 -42.55 1.86 -11.91
N GLY A 775 -42.12 2.48 -10.80
CA GLY A 775 -41.45 1.79 -9.70
C GLY A 775 -40.07 1.19 -10.03
N LEU A 776 -39.38 1.67 -11.07
CA LEU A 776 -38.00 1.25 -11.37
C LEU A 776 -37.03 1.81 -10.32
N GLU A 777 -36.17 0.96 -9.74
CA GLU A 777 -35.19 1.43 -8.75
C GLU A 777 -34.05 2.22 -9.43
N THR A 778 -33.82 3.43 -8.93
CA THR A 778 -33.02 4.49 -9.55
C THR A 778 -31.67 4.73 -8.85
N PHE A 779 -30.63 4.93 -9.65
CA PHE A 779 -29.27 5.21 -9.19
C PHE A 779 -28.77 6.50 -9.83
N HIS A 780 -28.72 7.59 -9.06
CA HIS A 780 -28.36 8.91 -9.59
C HIS A 780 -26.95 9.31 -9.20
N ILE A 781 -26.19 9.84 -10.16
CA ILE A 781 -25.14 10.82 -9.83
C ILE A 781 -25.86 12.15 -9.59
N VAL A 782 -25.56 12.81 -8.48
CA VAL A 782 -26.30 13.99 -7.98
C VAL A 782 -25.30 15.08 -7.63
N ASP A 783 -25.30 16.16 -8.40
CA ASP A 783 -24.53 17.37 -8.12
C ASP A 783 -25.26 18.29 -7.11
N THR A 784 -24.62 19.36 -6.64
CA THR A 784 -25.14 20.22 -5.56
C THR A 784 -26.41 20.97 -5.92
N ASN A 785 -26.68 21.16 -7.22
CA ASN A 785 -27.88 21.78 -7.74
C ASN A 785 -29.10 20.83 -7.87
N CYS A 786 -28.92 19.52 -7.60
CA CYS A 786 -29.93 18.47 -7.81
C CYS A 786 -30.68 18.09 -6.51
N ASN A 787 -31.87 17.48 -6.65
CA ASN A 787 -32.68 17.06 -5.50
C ASN A 787 -32.41 15.59 -5.09
N PRO A 788 -31.76 15.33 -3.94
CA PRO A 788 -31.43 13.98 -3.51
C PRO A 788 -32.62 13.13 -3.03
N THR A 789 -33.85 13.65 -2.97
CA THR A 789 -35.05 12.84 -2.62
C THR A 789 -35.77 12.23 -3.82
N LEU A 790 -35.37 12.54 -5.06
CA LEU A 790 -35.94 11.95 -6.28
C LEU A 790 -35.25 10.64 -6.72
N ALA A 791 -34.39 10.07 -5.88
CA ALA A 791 -33.48 8.99 -6.25
C ALA A 791 -33.29 8.00 -5.09
N ASP A 792 -33.59 6.72 -5.33
CA ASP A 792 -33.48 5.68 -4.30
C ASP A 792 -32.05 5.54 -3.81
N HIS A 793 -31.10 5.56 -4.75
CA HIS A 793 -29.68 5.34 -4.51
C HIS A 793 -28.82 6.47 -5.12
N ILE A 794 -28.79 7.60 -4.40
CA ILE A 794 -27.90 8.74 -4.68
C ILE A 794 -26.41 8.40 -4.63
N ILE A 795 -25.62 9.11 -5.44
CA ILE A 795 -24.17 9.26 -5.33
C ILE A 795 -23.87 10.78 -5.44
N PRO A 796 -23.73 11.50 -4.30
CA PRO A 796 -23.33 12.91 -4.30
C PRO A 796 -21.95 13.06 -4.93
N ALA A 797 -21.86 13.68 -6.12
CA ALA A 797 -20.64 13.79 -6.89
C ALA A 797 -20.83 14.71 -8.09
N ASN A 798 -19.73 15.33 -8.54
CA ASN A 798 -19.74 16.19 -9.72
C ASN A 798 -20.24 15.45 -10.99
N ASP A 799 -21.19 16.03 -11.74
CA ASP A 799 -21.70 15.45 -12.99
C ASP A 799 -21.37 16.21 -14.28
N ASP A 800 -20.80 17.42 -14.21
CA ASP A 800 -20.18 18.10 -15.37
C ASP A 800 -18.84 17.44 -15.78
N SER A 801 -18.05 16.98 -14.81
CA SER A 801 -16.71 16.46 -15.08
C SER A 801 -16.75 15.07 -15.68
N LYS A 802 -16.35 14.99 -16.96
CA LYS A 802 -16.07 13.76 -17.69
C LYS A 802 -15.11 12.81 -16.94
N ASN A 803 -14.25 13.30 -16.04
CA ASN A 803 -13.42 12.45 -15.19
C ASN A 803 -14.16 11.90 -13.96
N SER A 804 -15.04 12.69 -13.34
CA SER A 804 -15.89 12.25 -12.21
C SER A 804 -16.85 11.15 -12.65
N ILE A 805 -17.64 11.41 -13.71
CA ILE A 805 -18.57 10.46 -14.32
C ILE A 805 -17.85 9.15 -14.68
N LYS A 806 -16.71 9.26 -15.38
CA LYS A 806 -15.89 8.11 -15.80
C LYS A 806 -15.35 7.31 -14.62
N TYR A 807 -14.97 7.96 -13.52
CA TYR A 807 -14.55 7.28 -12.30
C TYR A 807 -15.71 6.45 -11.71
N ILE A 808 -16.90 7.03 -11.59
CA ILE A 808 -18.08 6.39 -10.99
C ILE A 808 -18.61 5.26 -11.88
N LEU A 809 -18.84 5.52 -13.17
CA LEU A 809 -19.25 4.50 -14.15
C LEU A 809 -18.24 3.35 -14.24
N HIS A 810 -16.94 3.61 -14.13
CA HIS A 810 -15.94 2.53 -14.07
C HIS A 810 -16.11 1.65 -12.81
N LYS A 811 -16.48 2.21 -11.65
CA LYS A 811 -16.81 1.39 -10.47
C LYS A 811 -18.06 0.55 -10.70
N PHE A 812 -19.11 1.13 -11.30
CA PHE A 812 -20.35 0.41 -11.64
C PHE A 812 -20.05 -0.76 -12.60
N LEU A 813 -19.43 -0.48 -13.75
CA LEU A 813 -19.04 -1.47 -14.76
C LEU A 813 -18.21 -2.62 -14.18
N VAL A 814 -17.20 -2.31 -13.35
CA VAL A 814 -16.37 -3.35 -12.70
C VAL A 814 -17.20 -4.22 -11.77
N ARG A 815 -18.10 -3.63 -10.97
CA ARG A 815 -18.97 -4.37 -10.05
C ARG A 815 -20.02 -5.22 -10.79
N ILE A 816 -20.73 -4.64 -11.77
CA ILE A 816 -21.72 -5.33 -12.60
C ILE A 816 -21.07 -6.51 -13.33
N ARG A 817 -19.95 -6.29 -14.04
CA ARG A 817 -19.26 -7.38 -14.76
C ARG A 817 -18.70 -8.46 -13.86
N LEU A 818 -18.27 -8.14 -12.62
CA LEU A 818 -17.87 -9.16 -11.65
C LEU A 818 -19.07 -10.00 -11.19
N ALA A 819 -20.20 -9.38 -10.87
CA ALA A 819 -21.42 -10.09 -10.49
C ALA A 819 -21.94 -10.98 -11.62
N GLN A 820 -22.03 -10.46 -12.85
CA GLN A 820 -22.38 -11.24 -14.05
C GLN A 820 -21.46 -12.45 -14.25
N LYS A 821 -20.13 -12.29 -14.07
CA LYS A 821 -19.17 -13.41 -14.20
C LYS A 821 -19.36 -14.46 -13.10
N VAL A 822 -19.63 -14.04 -11.86
CA VAL A 822 -19.91 -14.98 -10.76
C VAL A 822 -21.23 -15.72 -11.01
N ARG A 823 -22.28 -15.02 -11.46
CA ARG A 823 -23.57 -15.62 -11.86
C ARG A 823 -23.35 -16.70 -12.93
N LYS A 824 -22.73 -16.36 -14.07
CA LYS A 824 -22.45 -17.32 -15.16
C LYS A 824 -21.62 -18.54 -14.72
N ASN A 825 -20.72 -18.38 -13.75
CA ASN A 825 -19.94 -19.48 -13.17
C ASN A 825 -20.72 -20.38 -12.19
N ILE A 826 -21.90 -19.93 -11.72
CA ILE A 826 -22.82 -20.72 -10.90
C ILE A 826 -23.86 -21.38 -11.81
N ASP A 827 -24.42 -20.63 -12.77
CA ASP A 827 -25.38 -21.13 -13.74
C ASP A 827 -24.77 -22.29 -14.57
N SER A 828 -23.52 -22.16 -15.03
CA SER A 828 -22.85 -23.25 -15.75
C SER A 828 -22.65 -24.51 -14.90
N LYS A 829 -22.39 -24.36 -13.60
CA LYS A 829 -22.29 -25.49 -12.66
C LYS A 829 -23.64 -26.13 -12.37
N LYS A 830 -24.71 -25.34 -12.23
CA LYS A 830 -26.08 -25.85 -12.11
C LYS A 830 -26.46 -26.66 -13.34
N ASN A 831 -26.23 -26.12 -14.54
CA ASN A 831 -26.56 -26.80 -15.78
C ASN A 831 -25.74 -28.09 -15.95
N GLN A 832 -24.45 -28.10 -15.59
CA GLN A 832 -23.63 -29.32 -15.58
C GLN A 832 -24.11 -30.38 -14.56
N ALA A 833 -24.60 -29.96 -13.39
CA ALA A 833 -25.19 -30.87 -12.41
C ALA A 833 -26.52 -31.47 -12.92
N LEU A 834 -27.38 -30.64 -13.51
CA LEU A 834 -28.66 -31.06 -14.10
C LEU A 834 -28.45 -32.03 -15.28
N LEU A 835 -27.48 -31.77 -16.16
CA LEU A 835 -27.13 -32.69 -17.26
C LEU A 835 -26.69 -34.06 -16.74
N ARG A 836 -25.86 -34.09 -15.68
CA ARG A 836 -25.42 -35.33 -15.02
C ARG A 836 -26.58 -36.06 -14.33
N GLN A 837 -27.57 -35.34 -13.80
CA GLN A 837 -28.78 -35.94 -13.23
C GLN A 837 -29.65 -36.56 -14.32
N LYS A 838 -29.92 -35.85 -15.42
CA LYS A 838 -30.65 -36.40 -16.58
C LYS A 838 -29.94 -37.65 -17.16
N ALA A 839 -28.63 -37.60 -17.37
CA ALA A 839 -27.86 -38.75 -17.85
C ALA A 839 -27.94 -39.97 -16.91
N ARG A 840 -27.88 -39.76 -15.59
CA ARG A 840 -28.07 -40.84 -14.59
C ARG A 840 -29.47 -41.46 -14.62
N LEU A 841 -30.50 -40.66 -14.85
CA LEU A 841 -31.87 -41.15 -15.00
C LEU A 841 -32.03 -41.95 -16.30
N GLN A 842 -31.42 -41.50 -17.40
CA GLN A 842 -31.38 -42.24 -18.66
C GLN A 842 -30.70 -43.62 -18.49
N ILE A 843 -29.52 -43.66 -17.84
CA ILE A 843 -28.81 -44.92 -17.55
C ILE A 843 -29.68 -45.86 -16.71
N LYS A 844 -30.38 -45.36 -15.68
CA LYS A 844 -31.32 -46.17 -14.89
C LYS A 844 -32.48 -46.72 -15.73
N LYS A 845 -33.10 -45.91 -16.61
CA LYS A 845 -34.17 -46.39 -17.51
C LYS A 845 -33.65 -47.48 -18.44
N ASN A 846 -32.51 -47.28 -19.09
CA ASN A 846 -31.91 -48.27 -19.99
C ASN A 846 -31.55 -49.57 -19.27
N GLN A 847 -31.02 -49.50 -18.04
CA GLN A 847 -30.74 -50.69 -17.22
C GLN A 847 -32.00 -51.43 -16.77
N ALA A 848 -33.10 -50.73 -16.48
CA ALA A 848 -34.38 -51.36 -16.17
C ALA A 848 -34.96 -52.09 -17.39
N LEU A 849 -34.97 -51.45 -18.57
CA LEU A 849 -35.42 -52.05 -19.83
C LEU A 849 -34.58 -53.29 -20.19
N LEU A 850 -33.26 -53.25 -20.01
CA LEU A 850 -32.38 -54.38 -20.32
C LEU A 850 -32.59 -55.55 -19.35
N ARG A 851 -32.89 -55.29 -18.07
CA ARG A 851 -33.33 -56.32 -17.10
C ARG A 851 -34.69 -56.91 -17.45
N GLN A 852 -35.62 -56.10 -17.98
CA GLN A 852 -36.94 -56.57 -18.43
C GLN A 852 -36.80 -57.49 -19.66
N LYS A 853 -35.98 -57.11 -20.65
CA LYS A 853 -35.64 -57.97 -21.80
C LYS A 853 -34.99 -59.29 -21.36
N ALA A 854 -34.02 -59.25 -20.45
CA ALA A 854 -33.39 -60.45 -19.91
C ALA A 854 -34.38 -61.37 -19.18
N ARG A 855 -35.32 -60.81 -18.39
CA ARG A 855 -36.40 -61.60 -17.75
C ARG A 855 -37.33 -62.26 -18.78
N LEU A 856 -37.64 -61.59 -19.88
CA LEU A 856 -38.46 -62.15 -20.97
C LEU A 856 -37.72 -63.27 -21.71
N GLN A 857 -36.41 -63.11 -21.96
CA GLN A 857 -35.58 -64.20 -22.51
C GLN A 857 -35.48 -65.39 -21.56
N ILE A 858 -35.30 -65.17 -20.25
CA ILE A 858 -35.29 -66.27 -19.26
C ILE A 858 -36.63 -67.01 -19.27
N LYS A 859 -37.78 -66.30 -19.32
CA LYS A 859 -39.09 -66.94 -19.46
C LYS A 859 -39.22 -67.76 -20.75
N LYS A 860 -38.80 -67.23 -21.91
CA LYS A 860 -38.81 -67.99 -23.18
C LYS A 860 -37.88 -69.22 -23.13
N ASN A 861 -36.70 -69.10 -22.54
CA ASN A 861 -35.79 -70.23 -22.40
C ASN A 861 -36.30 -71.27 -21.40
N GLN A 862 -37.13 -70.89 -20.43
CA GLN A 862 -37.81 -71.79 -19.51
C GLN A 862 -39.03 -72.48 -20.13
N SER A 863 -39.81 -71.83 -21.00
CA SER A 863 -40.86 -72.51 -21.78
C SER A 863 -40.26 -73.53 -22.73
N ASN A 864 -39.23 -73.15 -23.49
CA ASN A 864 -38.57 -74.04 -24.45
C ASN A 864 -37.79 -75.19 -23.79
N LYS A 865 -37.45 -75.08 -22.49
CA LYS A 865 -36.90 -76.20 -21.70
C LYS A 865 -37.97 -77.13 -21.09
N LYS A 866 -39.25 -76.78 -21.14
CA LYS A 866 -40.35 -77.70 -20.80
C LYS A 866 -40.83 -78.54 -21.99
N SER A 867 -40.33 -78.27 -23.20
CA SER A 867 -40.72 -78.92 -24.45
C SER A 867 -39.55 -79.65 -25.14
N ALA A 868 -38.63 -80.21 -24.35
CA ALA A 868 -37.46 -80.94 -24.85
C ALA A 868 -37.19 -82.17 -23.95
N PRO A 869 -37.11 -83.40 -24.50
CA PRO A 869 -36.84 -84.60 -23.71
C PRO A 869 -35.45 -84.59 -23.06
N LEU A 870 -35.33 -85.29 -21.93
CA LEU A 870 -34.05 -85.62 -21.31
C LEU A 870 -33.47 -86.89 -21.95
N LYS A 871 -32.16 -86.89 -22.20
CA LYS A 871 -31.32 -88.09 -22.39
C LYS A 871 -29.96 -87.85 -21.74
N ASP A 872 -29.30 -88.94 -21.37
CA ASP A 872 -28.44 -88.99 -20.20
C ASP A 872 -26.95 -88.67 -20.40
N SER A 873 -26.23 -88.71 -19.28
CA SER A 873 -24.81 -88.41 -19.13
C SER A 873 -23.90 -89.51 -19.68
N ASN A 874 -22.71 -89.14 -20.19
CA ASN A 874 -21.42 -89.42 -19.52
C ASN A 874 -20.18 -89.00 -20.37
N ASN A 875 -19.00 -89.14 -19.74
CA ASN A 875 -17.62 -88.92 -20.24
C ASN A 875 -17.08 -87.47 -20.23
N LYS A 876 -15.75 -87.21 -20.10
CA LYS A 876 -14.60 -87.78 -19.32
C LYS A 876 -13.32 -87.02 -19.76
N LYS A 877 -12.37 -86.76 -18.83
CA LYS A 877 -10.92 -86.45 -19.00
C LYS A 877 -10.40 -85.03 -19.41
N SER A 878 -9.23 -84.68 -18.82
CA SER A 878 -8.08 -83.80 -19.24
C SER A 878 -8.30 -82.36 -19.77
N VAL A 879 -7.87 -81.23 -19.17
CA VAL A 879 -6.55 -80.77 -18.61
C VAL A 879 -5.43 -80.65 -19.70
N PRO A 880 -4.63 -79.54 -19.84
CA PRO A 880 -4.81 -78.09 -19.57
C PRO A 880 -4.13 -77.12 -20.62
N LEU A 881 -3.87 -75.84 -20.22
CA LEU A 881 -2.86 -74.84 -20.70
C LEU A 881 -3.12 -73.89 -21.91
N LYS A 882 -2.81 -72.59 -21.66
CA LYS A 882 -2.29 -71.52 -22.58
C LYS A 882 -3.11 -71.16 -23.84
N ASP A 883 -3.28 -69.91 -24.29
CA ASP A 883 -3.13 -68.54 -23.75
C ASP A 883 -3.89 -67.59 -24.75
N SER A 884 -4.02 -66.25 -24.71
CA SER A 884 -3.41 -65.16 -23.93
C SER A 884 -4.28 -63.88 -23.96
N ASN A 885 -3.80 -62.80 -23.32
CA ASN A 885 -3.99 -61.39 -23.71
C ASN A 885 -5.41 -60.86 -24.04
N ASN A 886 -6.14 -60.33 -23.03
CA ASN A 886 -6.15 -58.86 -22.79
C ASN A 886 -7.00 -58.34 -21.61
N LYS A 887 -6.60 -57.16 -21.10
CA LYS A 887 -7.41 -56.19 -20.30
C LYS A 887 -7.88 -56.59 -18.88
N LEU A 888 -6.89 -56.87 -18.03
CA LEU A 888 -6.54 -56.07 -16.84
C LEU A 888 -7.65 -55.27 -16.08
N ILE A 889 -7.64 -55.48 -14.76
CA ILE A 889 -8.02 -54.54 -13.69
C ILE A 889 -9.54 -54.43 -13.39
N LEU A 890 -10.00 -55.43 -12.63
CA LEU A 890 -10.86 -55.21 -11.46
C LEU A 890 -10.36 -54.04 -10.60
N ILE A 891 -11.27 -53.32 -9.95
CA ILE A 891 -11.23 -53.02 -8.49
C ILE A 891 -12.55 -52.34 -8.08
N ARG A 892 -13.33 -53.03 -7.23
CA ARG A 892 -14.33 -52.38 -6.36
C ARG A 892 -13.59 -51.80 -5.16
N PRO A 893 -14.03 -50.65 -4.64
CA PRO A 893 -14.11 -50.51 -3.19
C PRO A 893 -15.54 -50.15 -2.77
N ILE A 894 -16.26 -51.15 -2.23
CA ILE A 894 -17.43 -50.92 -1.39
C ILE A 894 -16.95 -50.91 0.05
N LYS A 895 -17.05 -49.78 0.76
CA LYS A 895 -17.15 -49.77 2.22
C LYS A 895 -17.85 -48.50 2.72
N LYS A 896 -19.03 -48.74 3.31
CA LYS A 896 -19.81 -48.00 4.33
C LYS A 896 -19.58 -46.48 4.48
N ASN A 897 -20.66 -45.71 4.35
CA ASN A 897 -20.82 -44.45 5.08
C ASN A 897 -21.37 -44.75 6.49
N GLN A 898 -20.73 -44.19 7.51
CA GLN A 898 -21.35 -43.54 8.66
C GLN A 898 -20.65 -42.18 8.83
#